data_AF-A0A7J5EUU6-F1
#
_entry.id   AF-A0A7J5EUU6-F1
#
_cell.length_a   1.000
_cell.length_b   1.000
_cell.length_c   1.000
_cell.angle_alpha   90.00
_cell.angle_beta   90.00
_cell.angle_gamma   90.00
#
_symmetry.space_group_name_H-M   'P 1'
#
loop_
_entity.id
_entity.type
_entity.pdbx_description
1 polymer ?
#
loop_
_entity_poly.entity_id
_entity_poly.type
_entity_poly.pdbx_seq_one_letter_code
_entity_poly.pdbx_strand_id
1 'polypeptide(L)'
;MATARQQPQSGHRRRILRIGVLLGGKIVEERLIRERADVSLGQSAKNTFSIPIEGLPRQFVIFGVHEGRYVLNFTKNMDGRVSDGDRVMTLDVARNQGGARMVGEHWAMPLSEHARGKVSVGELTLLFQFVTEPPMQPRPMLPHSVRGTLADRLDPQLMVILAISITVHFGFMFWAVFINDPDTGGGMAERAARATFQEESYEVREDQFVLPQEPTEAPATGETKAEEPKTEQPKADKPKGDSSKPRPDAGGGRAESDAVTLQDQSKAYADMLFSEDSAGTGFSGDMEKRKPGSDLGKQLWSQQQLIVLDGWRKDCEWGTDPDAPVPGIFGPKRLPMFDRWDYATNSNDSHWANHGHQLLEGYDQIIGDEKTQRSLRTRAGLAKIERRLAGTDGHPGNKFSLALFEAITMNNAVISGEMWRDAVVTHCRTLPIQQGIPEACDVLAAWDLSDNLDSRGAVLWRRFMENVSPGAQPDLDLFTTPFDPKNPVTTPNGLNTANPRVTRALATAIADLRMSGGQGNARLRDYQIEERAGRRLPIPGGSMSTGQYNLIAQTESGWVPGKGWRNIAHASSFVAWVQYTDKGPVARSVLASSQSDNPDSPHHADQTALFSAGKSKPVLFEEAAIRADPNLKVVEICRTATGATCR
;
A
#
# COMPACT_ATOMS: atom_id res chain seq x y z
N MET A 1 -50.86 37.48 -47.03
CA MET A 1 -50.05 37.07 -48.20
C MET A 1 -48.73 36.52 -47.68
N ALA A 2 -48.61 35.21 -47.55
CA ALA A 2 -47.36 34.54 -47.19
C ALA A 2 -46.96 33.66 -48.36
N THR A 3 -45.87 34.03 -49.00
CA THR A 3 -45.25 33.36 -50.13
C THR A 3 -44.72 31.99 -49.69
N ALA A 4 -45.23 30.93 -50.30
CA ALA A 4 -44.70 29.59 -50.19
C ALA A 4 -43.29 29.54 -50.79
N ARG A 5 -42.28 29.25 -49.98
CA ARG A 5 -40.98 28.76 -50.48
C ARG A 5 -41.01 27.24 -50.47
N GLN A 6 -40.96 26.68 -51.67
CA GLN A 6 -40.79 25.26 -51.96
C GLN A 6 -39.50 24.73 -51.31
N GLN A 7 -39.59 23.57 -50.66
CA GLN A 7 -38.44 22.73 -50.30
C GLN A 7 -37.78 22.17 -51.58
N PRO A 8 -36.43 22.14 -51.68
CA PRO A 8 -35.77 21.37 -52.71
C PRO A 8 -35.92 19.87 -52.45
N GLN A 9 -36.16 19.11 -53.51
CA GLN A 9 -36.23 17.65 -53.51
C GLN A 9 -34.85 16.99 -53.31
N SER A 10 -34.90 15.87 -52.58
CA SER A 10 -34.12 14.63 -52.75
C SER A 10 -32.60 14.72 -52.95
N GLY A 11 -31.86 14.83 -51.85
CA GLY A 11 -30.60 14.07 -51.70
C GLY A 11 -30.91 12.72 -51.05
N HIS A 12 -30.30 11.62 -51.51
CA HIS A 12 -30.46 10.29 -50.90
C HIS A 12 -30.32 10.36 -49.37
N ARG A 13 -31.40 10.08 -48.63
CA ARG A 13 -31.34 10.01 -47.17
C ARG A 13 -30.38 8.89 -46.77
N ARG A 14 -29.34 9.25 -46.02
CA ARG A 14 -28.29 8.35 -45.54
C ARG A 14 -28.91 7.18 -44.76
N ARG A 15 -28.45 5.96 -45.03
CA ARG A 15 -28.79 4.81 -44.18
C ARG A 15 -27.95 4.82 -42.92
N ILE A 16 -28.62 4.63 -41.79
CA ILE A 16 -28.04 4.63 -40.45
C ILE A 16 -28.17 3.23 -39.83
N LEU A 17 -27.28 2.92 -38.90
CA LEU A 17 -27.25 1.61 -38.26
C LEU A 17 -28.24 1.59 -37.10
N ARG A 18 -29.22 0.68 -37.16
CA ARG A 18 -30.15 0.38 -36.05
C ARG A 18 -29.70 -0.89 -35.38
N ILE A 19 -29.52 -0.86 -34.06
CA ILE A 19 -29.09 -2.00 -33.27
C ILE A 19 -30.09 -2.23 -32.14
N GLY A 20 -30.66 -3.43 -32.08
CA GLY A 20 -31.46 -3.93 -30.97
C GLY A 20 -30.64 -4.93 -30.16
N VAL A 21 -30.67 -4.76 -28.84
CA VAL A 21 -29.97 -5.58 -27.86
C VAL A 21 -31.00 -6.44 -27.13
N LEU A 22 -30.83 -7.75 -27.21
CA LEU A 22 -31.71 -8.73 -26.57
C LEU A 22 -30.92 -9.55 -25.55
N LEU A 23 -31.47 -9.71 -24.35
CA LEU A 23 -30.94 -10.58 -23.31
C LEU A 23 -32.00 -11.60 -22.92
N GLY A 24 -31.67 -12.90 -22.96
CA GLY A 24 -32.65 -13.96 -22.69
C GLY A 24 -33.89 -13.92 -23.60
N GLY A 25 -33.73 -13.39 -24.83
CA GLY A 25 -34.82 -13.24 -25.81
C GLY A 25 -35.70 -11.99 -25.67
N LYS A 26 -35.49 -11.16 -24.64
CA LYS A 26 -36.23 -9.89 -24.45
C LYS A 26 -35.40 -8.69 -24.92
N ILE A 27 -36.04 -7.74 -25.61
CA ILE A 27 -35.38 -6.49 -26.04
C ILE A 27 -35.15 -5.63 -24.80
N VAL A 28 -33.87 -5.33 -24.51
CA VAL A 28 -33.45 -4.51 -23.37
C VAL A 28 -33.17 -3.08 -23.82
N GLU A 29 -32.53 -2.92 -24.98
CA GLU A 29 -32.22 -1.60 -25.53
C GLU A 29 -32.32 -1.62 -27.06
N GLU A 30 -32.72 -0.50 -27.65
CA GLU A 30 -32.64 -0.27 -29.08
C GLU A 30 -32.07 1.14 -29.34
N ARG A 31 -31.08 1.23 -30.22
CA ARG A 31 -30.44 2.51 -30.55
C ARG A 31 -30.30 2.68 -32.06
N LEU A 32 -30.56 3.92 -32.51
CA LEU A 32 -30.29 4.39 -33.87
C LEU A 32 -28.97 5.18 -33.85
N ILE A 33 -27.95 4.61 -34.49
CA ILE A 33 -26.62 5.20 -34.62
C ILE A 33 -26.62 6.12 -35.85
N ARG A 34 -27.01 7.38 -35.63
CA ARG A 34 -27.19 8.39 -36.69
C ARG A 34 -25.87 8.92 -37.25
N GLU A 35 -24.88 9.09 -36.38
CA GLU A 35 -23.51 9.44 -36.77
C GLU A 35 -22.71 8.16 -37.05
N ARG A 36 -21.88 8.12 -38.09
CA ARG A 36 -21.01 6.97 -38.34
C ARG A 36 -19.82 7.01 -37.41
N ALA A 37 -19.92 6.28 -36.30
CA ALA A 37 -18.91 6.14 -35.28
C ALA A 37 -18.79 4.67 -34.86
N ASP A 38 -17.67 4.33 -34.24
CA ASP A 38 -17.45 3.00 -33.69
C ASP A 38 -18.49 2.67 -32.63
N VAL A 39 -19.05 1.46 -32.72
CA VAL A 39 -20.01 0.93 -31.76
C VAL A 39 -19.33 -0.12 -30.90
N SER A 40 -19.24 0.15 -29.61
CA SER A 40 -18.64 -0.73 -28.62
C SER A 40 -19.65 -1.44 -27.72
N LEU A 41 -19.28 -2.64 -27.29
CA LEU A 41 -20.04 -3.54 -26.43
C LEU A 41 -19.12 -4.06 -25.31
N GLY A 42 -19.61 -4.09 -24.07
CA GLY A 42 -18.90 -4.70 -22.95
C GLY A 42 -19.36 -4.22 -21.58
N GLN A 43 -18.64 -4.65 -20.53
CA GLN A 43 -19.02 -4.38 -19.13
C GLN A 43 -18.77 -2.93 -18.67
N SER A 44 -17.94 -2.16 -19.38
CA SER A 44 -17.65 -0.77 -19.03
C SER A 44 -18.83 0.16 -19.31
N ALA A 45 -19.06 1.15 -18.44
CA ALA A 45 -20.04 2.24 -18.66
C ALA A 45 -19.66 3.17 -19.82
N LYS A 46 -18.41 3.09 -20.33
CA LYS A 46 -17.94 3.87 -21.49
C LYS A 46 -18.34 3.27 -22.84
N ASN A 47 -18.94 2.08 -22.86
CA ASN A 47 -19.33 1.42 -24.11
C ASN A 47 -20.62 2.02 -24.71
N THR A 48 -20.81 1.89 -26.03
CA THR A 48 -22.07 2.27 -26.67
C THR A 48 -23.24 1.47 -26.08
N PHE A 49 -23.02 0.17 -25.88
CA PHE A 49 -23.91 -0.72 -25.13
C PHE A 49 -23.17 -1.29 -23.93
N SER A 50 -23.56 -0.86 -22.73
CA SER A 50 -22.99 -1.34 -21.47
C SER A 50 -23.85 -2.45 -20.91
N ILE A 51 -23.30 -3.68 -20.87
CA ILE A 51 -24.04 -4.88 -20.47
C ILE A 51 -23.17 -5.67 -19.47
N PRO A 52 -23.52 -5.68 -18.17
CA PRO A 52 -22.72 -6.30 -17.13
C PRO A 52 -23.02 -7.80 -17.02
N ILE A 53 -22.75 -8.56 -18.08
CA ILE A 53 -22.88 -10.02 -18.08
C ILE A 53 -21.52 -10.70 -18.16
N GLU A 54 -21.42 -11.84 -17.48
CA GLU A 54 -20.24 -12.68 -17.47
C GLU A 54 -19.95 -13.24 -18.89
N GLY A 55 -18.69 -13.23 -19.31
CA GLY A 55 -18.27 -13.68 -20.64
C GLY A 55 -18.17 -12.60 -21.74
N LEU A 56 -18.59 -11.35 -21.48
CA LEU A 56 -18.28 -10.21 -22.36
C LEU A 56 -16.96 -9.54 -21.94
N PRO A 57 -16.12 -9.08 -22.89
CA PRO A 57 -14.94 -8.29 -22.58
C PRO A 57 -15.29 -6.94 -21.95
N ARG A 58 -14.31 -6.30 -21.28
CA ARG A 58 -14.49 -4.97 -20.67
C ARG A 58 -14.92 -3.92 -21.72
N GLN A 59 -14.34 -3.97 -22.91
CA GLN A 59 -14.69 -3.14 -24.07
C GLN A 59 -14.33 -3.87 -25.36
N PHE A 60 -15.25 -3.92 -26.31
CA PHE A 60 -15.02 -4.51 -27.64
C PHE A 60 -15.78 -3.73 -28.70
N VAL A 61 -15.08 -3.28 -29.76
CA VAL A 61 -15.70 -2.56 -30.88
C VAL A 61 -16.32 -3.58 -31.83
N ILE A 62 -17.63 -3.75 -31.75
CA ILE A 62 -18.37 -4.74 -32.56
C ILE A 62 -18.68 -4.20 -33.96
N PHE A 63 -18.96 -2.91 -34.12
CA PHE A 63 -19.04 -2.28 -35.44
C PHE A 63 -17.98 -1.18 -35.52
N GLY A 64 -16.89 -1.45 -36.22
CA GLY A 64 -15.86 -0.45 -36.51
C GLY A 64 -16.18 0.32 -37.79
N VAL A 65 -15.74 1.58 -37.88
CA VAL A 65 -15.87 2.39 -39.09
C VAL A 65 -14.51 2.50 -39.79
N HIS A 66 -14.41 1.93 -40.99
CA HIS A 66 -13.22 2.00 -41.83
C HIS A 66 -13.58 2.55 -43.21
N GLU A 67 -12.88 3.61 -43.66
CA GLU A 67 -13.14 4.30 -44.93
C GLU A 67 -14.62 4.67 -45.13
N GLY A 68 -15.28 5.07 -44.04
CA GLY A 68 -16.70 5.45 -44.03
C GLY A 68 -17.69 4.29 -44.13
N ARG A 69 -17.25 3.03 -44.15
CA ARG A 69 -18.10 1.82 -44.12
C ARG A 69 -18.01 1.12 -42.78
N TYR A 70 -19.09 0.47 -42.37
CA TYR A 70 -19.09 -0.34 -41.16
C TYR A 70 -18.46 -1.71 -41.44
N VAL A 71 -17.70 -2.18 -40.47
CA VAL A 71 -17.10 -3.51 -40.43
C VAL A 71 -17.60 -4.19 -39.17
N LEU A 72 -18.23 -5.36 -39.33
CA LEU A 72 -18.61 -6.21 -38.21
C LEU A 72 -17.37 -6.95 -37.72
N ASN A 73 -16.98 -6.69 -36.49
CA ASN A 73 -15.92 -7.41 -35.79
C ASN A 73 -16.53 -8.46 -34.88
N PHE A 74 -16.07 -9.71 -35.00
CA PHE A 74 -16.55 -10.82 -34.19
C PHE A 74 -15.42 -11.76 -33.80
N THR A 75 -15.56 -12.42 -32.65
CA THR A 75 -14.56 -13.36 -32.11
C THR A 75 -15.01 -14.80 -32.31
N LYS A 76 -14.15 -15.76 -31.95
CA LYS A 76 -14.43 -17.20 -32.09
C LYS A 76 -15.64 -17.67 -31.27
N ASN A 77 -15.98 -16.93 -30.21
CA ASN A 77 -17.07 -17.23 -29.28
C ASN A 77 -18.39 -16.58 -29.69
N MET A 78 -18.41 -15.87 -30.82
CA MET A 78 -19.62 -15.25 -31.37
C MET A 78 -20.18 -16.10 -32.51
N ASP A 79 -21.49 -16.26 -32.53
CA ASP A 79 -22.19 -16.91 -33.63
C ASP A 79 -23.24 -15.96 -34.21
N GLY A 80 -23.61 -16.13 -35.46
CA GLY A 80 -24.51 -15.21 -36.12
C GLY A 80 -24.74 -15.47 -37.59
N ARG A 81 -25.67 -14.72 -38.13
CA ARG A 81 -26.05 -14.77 -39.54
C ARG A 81 -26.21 -13.35 -40.06
N VAL A 82 -25.53 -13.06 -41.16
CA VAL A 82 -25.59 -11.76 -41.83
C VAL A 82 -26.10 -11.96 -43.25
N SER A 83 -27.09 -11.16 -43.60
CA SER A 83 -27.65 -11.01 -44.93
C SER A 83 -27.19 -9.68 -45.47
N ASP A 84 -26.47 -9.69 -46.59
CA ASP A 84 -26.02 -8.47 -47.26
C ASP A 84 -26.41 -8.55 -48.74
N GLY A 85 -27.49 -7.86 -49.10
CA GLY A 85 -28.20 -8.06 -50.37
C GLY A 85 -28.76 -9.49 -50.47
N ASP A 86 -28.52 -10.15 -51.60
CA ASP A 86 -28.96 -11.54 -51.86
C ASP A 86 -28.02 -12.59 -51.23
N ARG A 87 -26.88 -12.16 -50.67
CA ARG A 87 -25.90 -13.06 -50.06
C ARG A 87 -26.19 -13.22 -48.57
N VAL A 88 -26.40 -14.45 -48.13
CA VAL A 88 -26.60 -14.78 -46.72
C VAL A 88 -25.53 -15.74 -46.25
N MET A 89 -24.81 -15.36 -45.18
CA MET A 89 -23.73 -16.17 -44.61
C MET A 89 -23.82 -16.22 -43.09
N THR A 90 -23.40 -17.33 -42.51
CA THR A 90 -23.15 -17.42 -41.07
C THR A 90 -21.75 -16.89 -40.76
N LEU A 91 -21.50 -16.48 -39.51
CA LEU A 91 -20.18 -16.05 -39.08
C LEU A 91 -19.14 -17.18 -39.22
N ASP A 92 -19.56 -18.44 -39.04
CA ASP A 92 -18.72 -19.62 -39.27
C ASP A 92 -18.27 -19.76 -40.75
N VAL A 93 -19.21 -19.58 -41.69
CA VAL A 93 -18.89 -19.59 -43.13
C VAL A 93 -17.99 -18.40 -43.47
N ALA A 94 -18.27 -17.22 -42.90
CA ALA A 94 -17.48 -16.03 -43.16
C ALA A 94 -16.02 -16.15 -42.69
N ARG A 95 -15.75 -16.88 -41.58
CA ARG A 95 -14.38 -17.13 -41.08
C ARG A 95 -13.64 -18.24 -41.83
N ASN A 96 -14.34 -19.28 -42.29
CA ASN A 96 -13.71 -20.50 -42.83
C ASN A 96 -13.71 -20.59 -44.36
N GLN A 97 -14.70 -20.02 -45.03
CA GLN A 97 -14.93 -20.17 -46.48
C GLN A 97 -14.83 -18.84 -47.25
N GLY A 98 -14.45 -17.76 -46.55
CA GLY A 98 -14.29 -16.41 -47.09
C GLY A 98 -15.51 -15.51 -46.82
N GLY A 99 -15.24 -14.25 -46.48
CA GLY A 99 -16.26 -13.25 -46.13
C GLY A 99 -15.80 -12.32 -45.00
N ALA A 100 -14.93 -12.79 -44.11
CA ALA A 100 -14.24 -12.00 -43.11
C ALA A 100 -12.72 -12.20 -43.21
N ARG A 101 -11.95 -11.21 -42.76
CA ARG A 101 -10.48 -11.30 -42.63
C ARG A 101 -10.09 -11.32 -41.17
N MET A 102 -9.12 -12.15 -40.81
CA MET A 102 -8.57 -12.15 -39.46
C MET A 102 -7.70 -10.90 -39.26
N VAL A 103 -8.00 -10.11 -38.23
CA VAL A 103 -7.29 -8.90 -37.83
C VAL A 103 -6.97 -9.03 -36.34
N GLY A 104 -5.71 -9.28 -36.01
CA GLY A 104 -5.32 -9.64 -34.65
C GLY A 104 -6.04 -10.91 -34.17
N GLU A 105 -6.81 -10.80 -33.09
CA GLU A 105 -7.57 -11.91 -32.48
C GLU A 105 -9.06 -11.96 -32.84
N HIS A 106 -9.51 -11.16 -33.82
CA HIS A 106 -10.91 -11.14 -34.26
C HIS A 106 -11.03 -11.18 -35.79
N TRP A 107 -12.24 -11.46 -36.28
CA TRP A 107 -12.57 -11.44 -37.69
C TRP A 107 -13.33 -10.17 -38.03
N ALA A 108 -12.90 -9.50 -39.09
CA ALA A 108 -13.46 -8.27 -39.61
C ALA A 108 -14.19 -8.55 -40.92
N MET A 109 -15.51 -8.33 -40.94
CA MET A 109 -16.37 -8.49 -42.11
C MET A 109 -16.94 -7.15 -42.57
N PRO A 110 -16.58 -6.65 -43.76
CA PRO A 110 -17.14 -5.40 -44.27
C PRO A 110 -18.64 -5.55 -44.56
N LEU A 111 -19.42 -4.55 -44.19
CA LEU A 111 -20.88 -4.52 -44.38
C LEU A 111 -21.27 -3.47 -45.43
N SER A 112 -22.19 -3.82 -46.32
CA SER A 112 -22.86 -2.83 -47.17
C SER A 112 -24.03 -2.15 -46.45
N GLU A 113 -24.58 -1.07 -47.03
CA GLU A 113 -25.75 -0.36 -46.50
C GLU A 113 -27.06 -1.15 -46.63
N HIS A 114 -27.02 -2.35 -47.21
CA HIS A 114 -28.13 -3.30 -47.26
C HIS A 114 -27.98 -4.44 -46.25
N ALA A 115 -26.89 -4.45 -45.47
CA ALA A 115 -26.64 -5.49 -44.50
C ALA A 115 -27.64 -5.46 -43.33
N ARG A 116 -28.07 -6.66 -42.93
CA ARG A 116 -28.81 -6.92 -41.70
C ARG A 116 -28.40 -8.26 -41.14
N GLY A 117 -28.41 -8.41 -39.83
CA GLY A 117 -27.98 -9.66 -39.24
C GLY A 117 -28.27 -9.78 -37.77
N LYS A 118 -28.00 -10.99 -37.29
CA LYS A 118 -28.03 -11.37 -35.88
C LYS A 118 -26.64 -11.84 -35.47
N VAL A 119 -26.14 -11.33 -34.35
CA VAL A 119 -24.90 -11.78 -33.71
C VAL A 119 -25.22 -12.14 -32.27
N SER A 120 -24.75 -13.28 -31.78
CA SER A 120 -25.06 -13.82 -30.46
C SER A 120 -23.78 -14.21 -29.73
N VAL A 121 -23.72 -13.91 -28.44
CA VAL A 121 -22.59 -14.21 -27.55
C VAL A 121 -23.17 -14.62 -26.19
N GLY A 122 -23.10 -15.91 -25.86
CA GLY A 122 -23.83 -16.43 -24.69
C GLY A 122 -25.33 -16.14 -24.79
N GLU A 123 -25.91 -15.52 -23.76
CA GLU A 123 -27.33 -15.13 -23.71
C GLU A 123 -27.65 -13.79 -24.40
N LEU A 124 -26.63 -13.05 -24.82
CA LEU A 124 -26.79 -11.78 -25.52
C LEU A 124 -27.02 -12.02 -27.02
N THR A 125 -28.03 -11.35 -27.57
CA THR A 125 -28.28 -11.30 -29.01
C THR A 125 -28.35 -9.85 -29.48
N LEU A 126 -27.58 -9.51 -30.50
CA LEU A 126 -27.61 -8.23 -31.20
C LEU A 126 -28.27 -8.42 -32.56
N LEU A 127 -29.33 -7.66 -32.79
CA LEU A 127 -29.97 -7.54 -34.09
C LEU A 127 -29.56 -6.20 -34.69
N PHE A 128 -29.00 -6.21 -35.90
CA PHE A 128 -28.62 -4.99 -36.58
C PHE A 128 -29.20 -4.91 -37.99
N GLN A 129 -29.50 -3.70 -38.44
CA GLN A 129 -29.92 -3.43 -39.82
C GLN A 129 -29.66 -1.98 -40.19
N PHE A 130 -29.33 -1.75 -41.47
CA PHE A 130 -29.26 -0.41 -42.04
C PHE A 130 -30.65 0.07 -42.49
N VAL A 131 -31.13 1.13 -41.84
CA VAL A 131 -32.45 1.73 -42.11
C VAL A 131 -32.29 3.15 -42.64
N THR A 132 -33.21 3.59 -43.49
CA THR A 132 -33.30 5.00 -43.89
C THR A 132 -33.59 5.83 -42.64
N GLU A 133 -32.82 6.89 -42.43
CA GLU A 133 -32.97 7.74 -41.25
C GLU A 133 -34.43 8.23 -41.08
N PRO A 134 -35.12 7.84 -39.99
CA PRO A 134 -36.47 8.34 -39.73
C PRO A 134 -36.40 9.82 -39.34
N PRO A 135 -37.36 10.65 -39.80
CA PRO A 135 -37.40 12.07 -39.48
C PRO A 135 -37.39 12.25 -37.97
N MET A 136 -36.54 13.15 -37.47
CA MET A 136 -36.52 13.50 -36.06
C MET A 136 -37.89 14.08 -35.70
N GLN A 137 -38.65 13.38 -34.86
CA GLN A 137 -39.86 13.95 -34.27
C GLN A 137 -39.41 15.16 -33.43
N PRO A 138 -39.88 16.38 -33.72
CA PRO A 138 -39.61 17.50 -32.83
C PRO A 138 -40.15 17.12 -31.44
N ARG A 139 -39.35 17.35 -30.39
CA ARG A 139 -39.72 16.96 -29.03
C ARG A 139 -41.13 17.48 -28.74
N PRO A 140 -42.07 16.64 -28.26
CA PRO A 140 -43.41 17.10 -27.95
C PRO A 140 -43.33 18.24 -26.94
N MET A 141 -43.74 19.44 -27.37
CA MET A 141 -43.84 20.59 -26.48
C MET A 141 -45.25 20.60 -25.88
N LEU A 142 -45.33 20.51 -24.56
CA LEU A 142 -46.61 20.60 -23.86
C LEU A 142 -47.31 21.95 -24.17
N PRO A 143 -48.65 21.96 -24.30
CA PRO A 143 -49.42 23.18 -24.52
C PRO A 143 -49.22 24.17 -23.36
N HIS A 144 -49.38 25.47 -23.64
CA HIS A 144 -49.09 26.55 -22.69
C HIS A 144 -49.87 26.45 -21.36
N SER A 145 -51.00 25.73 -21.35
CA SER A 145 -51.81 25.44 -20.16
C SER A 145 -51.23 24.38 -19.21
N VAL A 146 -50.21 23.62 -19.64
CA VAL A 146 -49.55 22.56 -18.84
C VAL A 146 -48.08 22.93 -18.52
N ARG A 147 -47.65 24.12 -18.94
CA ARG A 147 -46.38 24.72 -18.54
C ARG A 147 -46.55 25.45 -17.21
N GLY A 148 -46.82 24.69 -16.15
CA GLY A 148 -46.54 25.18 -14.79
C GLY A 148 -45.04 25.45 -14.66
N THR A 149 -44.69 26.49 -13.89
CA THR A 149 -43.32 26.77 -13.49
C THR A 149 -42.78 25.64 -12.60
N LEU A 150 -41.47 25.60 -12.32
CA LEU A 150 -40.92 24.62 -11.38
C LEU A 150 -41.62 24.68 -10.01
N ALA A 151 -42.09 25.87 -9.62
CA ALA A 151 -42.83 26.11 -8.38
C ALA A 151 -44.21 25.44 -8.35
N ASP A 152 -44.89 25.30 -9.50
CA ASP A 152 -46.23 24.66 -9.57
C ASP A 152 -46.18 23.13 -9.48
N ARG A 153 -44.98 22.54 -9.59
CA ARG A 153 -44.74 21.09 -9.51
C ARG A 153 -44.23 20.63 -8.16
N LEU A 154 -43.90 21.56 -7.28
CA LEU A 154 -43.32 21.29 -5.98
C LEU A 154 -44.37 21.64 -4.92
N ASP A 155 -44.77 20.64 -4.14
CA ASP A 155 -45.70 20.85 -3.04
C ASP A 155 -45.11 21.88 -2.06
N PRO A 156 -45.79 23.03 -1.83
CA PRO A 156 -45.24 24.09 -1.00
C PRO A 156 -45.05 23.67 0.46
N GLN A 157 -45.86 22.76 1.00
CA GLN A 157 -45.65 22.21 2.34
C GLN A 157 -44.43 21.30 2.37
N LEU A 158 -44.27 20.43 1.36
CA LEU A 158 -43.09 19.56 1.27
C LEU A 158 -41.80 20.37 1.11
N MET A 159 -41.82 21.43 0.30
CA MET A 159 -40.66 22.30 0.11
C MET A 159 -40.29 23.05 1.38
N VAL A 160 -41.27 23.50 2.17
CA VAL A 160 -41.02 24.13 3.47
C VAL A 160 -40.44 23.12 4.45
N ILE A 161 -41.00 21.91 4.53
CA ILE A 161 -40.48 20.84 5.39
C ILE A 161 -39.05 20.46 5.00
N LEU A 162 -38.80 20.29 3.69
CA LEU A 162 -37.48 19.96 3.17
C LEU A 162 -36.47 21.09 3.42
N ALA A 163 -36.85 22.34 3.20
CA ALA A 163 -36.00 23.50 3.47
C ALA A 163 -35.67 23.64 4.96
N ILE A 164 -36.66 23.45 5.85
CA ILE A 164 -36.43 23.43 7.31
C ILE A 164 -35.51 22.27 7.66
N SER A 165 -35.76 21.07 7.13
CA SER A 165 -34.93 19.89 7.39
C SER A 165 -33.48 20.12 6.95
N ILE A 166 -33.25 20.58 5.71
CA ILE A 166 -31.92 20.91 5.19
C ILE A 166 -31.26 21.97 6.09
N THR A 167 -31.97 23.03 6.43
CA THR A 167 -31.43 24.12 7.25
C THR A 167 -31.06 23.62 8.65
N VAL A 168 -31.88 22.77 9.27
CA VAL A 168 -31.59 22.20 10.58
C VAL A 168 -30.40 21.24 10.51
N HIS A 169 -30.36 20.33 9.54
CA HIS A 169 -29.29 19.33 9.44
C HIS A 169 -27.95 19.95 9.03
N PHE A 170 -27.93 20.80 8.00
CA PHE A 170 -26.71 21.50 7.58
C PHE A 170 -26.33 22.61 8.53
N GLY A 171 -27.28 23.27 9.18
CA GLY A 171 -27.01 24.25 10.23
C GLY A 171 -26.40 23.59 11.47
N PHE A 172 -26.93 22.44 11.88
CA PHE A 172 -26.33 21.65 12.97
C PHE A 172 -24.96 21.11 12.57
N MET A 173 -24.79 20.57 11.36
CA MET A 173 -23.49 20.12 10.87
C MET A 173 -22.49 21.27 10.84
N PHE A 174 -22.88 22.45 10.33
CA PHE A 174 -22.02 23.63 10.33
C PHE A 174 -21.66 24.08 11.74
N TRP A 175 -22.63 24.10 12.66
CA TRP A 175 -22.37 24.43 14.06
C TRP A 175 -21.44 23.38 14.72
N ALA A 176 -21.66 22.10 14.50
CA ALA A 176 -20.85 21.03 15.05
C ALA A 176 -19.41 21.08 14.53
N VAL A 177 -19.24 21.23 13.21
CA VAL A 177 -17.92 21.21 12.54
C VAL A 177 -17.14 22.50 12.77
N PHE A 178 -17.79 23.67 12.74
CA PHE A 178 -17.07 24.94 12.72
C PHE A 178 -17.16 25.74 14.01
N ILE A 179 -18.12 25.45 14.88
CA ILE A 179 -18.34 26.20 16.13
C ILE A 179 -18.03 25.32 17.36
N ASN A 180 -18.41 24.04 17.34
CA ASN A 180 -18.21 23.12 18.46
C ASN A 180 -16.90 22.31 18.37
N ASP A 181 -16.34 22.13 17.17
CA ASP A 181 -15.01 21.56 16.94
C ASP A 181 -14.08 22.60 16.27
N PRO A 182 -13.80 23.74 16.93
CA PRO A 182 -12.93 24.75 16.34
C PRO A 182 -11.53 24.15 16.13
N ASP A 183 -10.95 24.44 14.97
CA ASP A 183 -9.60 24.02 14.58
C ASP A 183 -8.56 24.63 15.55
N THR A 184 -8.26 23.91 16.63
CA THR A 184 -7.41 24.38 17.74
C THR A 184 -5.90 24.24 17.49
N GLY A 185 -5.46 24.12 16.23
CA GLY A 185 -4.04 24.14 15.88
C GLY A 185 -3.28 22.85 16.27
N GLY A 186 -3.87 21.70 15.95
CA GLY A 186 -3.31 20.37 16.19
C GLY A 186 -4.31 19.43 16.88
N GLY A 187 -4.07 18.12 16.81
CA GLY A 187 -4.87 17.12 17.54
C GLY A 187 -4.79 17.32 19.06
N MET A 188 -5.71 16.72 19.84
CA MET A 188 -5.69 16.82 21.31
C MET A 188 -4.34 16.37 21.91
N ALA A 189 -3.71 15.35 21.33
CA ALA A 189 -2.37 14.88 21.71
C ALA A 189 -1.28 15.95 21.49
N GLU A 190 -1.37 16.73 20.41
CA GLU A 190 -0.39 17.78 20.11
C GLU A 190 -0.55 18.98 21.06
N ARG A 191 -1.79 19.35 21.40
CA ARG A 191 -2.07 20.36 22.42
C ARG A 191 -1.56 19.91 23.80
N ALA A 192 -1.78 18.65 24.14
CA ALA A 192 -1.27 18.06 25.38
C ALA A 192 0.27 18.07 25.41
N ALA A 193 0.91 17.70 24.31
CA ALA A 193 2.36 17.72 24.17
C ALA A 193 2.92 19.14 24.35
N ARG A 194 2.39 20.15 23.66
CA ARG A 194 2.81 21.56 23.82
C ARG A 194 2.58 22.13 25.22
N ALA A 195 1.48 21.73 25.87
CA ALA A 195 1.20 22.15 27.24
C ALA A 195 2.12 21.48 28.27
N THR A 196 2.58 20.25 27.98
CA THR A 196 3.43 19.45 28.88
C THR A 196 4.92 19.73 28.65
N PHE A 197 5.33 19.84 27.39
CA PHE A 197 6.69 20.08 26.95
C PHE A 197 6.74 21.47 26.33
N GLN A 198 7.39 22.42 26.99
CA GLN A 198 7.65 23.73 26.39
C GLN A 198 8.59 23.54 25.20
N GLU A 199 8.06 23.59 23.98
CA GLU A 199 8.87 23.64 22.77
C GLU A 199 9.54 25.02 22.70
N GLU A 200 10.85 25.09 22.89
CA GLU A 200 11.62 26.21 22.38
C GLU A 200 11.62 26.11 20.85
N SER A 201 10.63 26.72 20.19
CA SER A 201 10.56 26.76 18.73
C SER A 201 11.53 27.83 18.19
N TYR A 202 12.40 27.43 17.27
CA TYR A 202 13.19 28.35 16.45
C TYR A 202 12.56 28.42 15.06
N GLU A 203 12.10 29.59 14.62
CA GLU A 203 11.60 29.78 13.25
C GLU A 203 12.75 29.67 12.24
N VAL A 204 12.76 28.57 11.48
CA VAL A 204 13.64 28.42 10.31
C VAL A 204 12.90 28.93 9.09
N ARG A 205 13.31 30.09 8.57
CA ARG A 205 12.77 30.68 7.35
C ARG A 205 13.44 30.09 6.10
N GLU A 206 12.70 29.24 5.38
CA GLU A 206 13.18 28.54 4.17
C GLU A 206 13.58 29.46 3.00
N ASP A 207 13.14 30.73 2.97
CA ASP A 207 13.45 31.67 1.90
C ASP A 207 14.86 32.29 1.99
N GLN A 208 15.65 31.91 3.00
CA GLN A 208 17.00 32.43 3.25
C GLN A 208 18.12 31.41 3.02
N PHE A 209 17.79 30.22 2.51
CA PHE A 209 18.78 29.18 2.17
C PHE A 209 19.34 29.41 0.77
N VAL A 210 20.56 29.93 0.67
CA VAL A 210 21.37 29.84 -0.54
C VAL A 210 22.46 28.80 -0.28
N LEU A 211 22.35 27.63 -0.92
CA LEU A 211 23.43 26.65 -0.96
C LEU A 211 24.67 27.31 -1.61
N PRO A 212 25.86 27.24 -1.01
CA PRO A 212 27.08 27.69 -1.67
C PRO A 212 27.26 26.91 -2.98
N GLN A 213 27.44 27.61 -4.10
CA GLN A 213 27.88 26.98 -5.33
C GLN A 213 29.28 26.39 -5.10
N GLU A 214 29.54 25.20 -5.64
CA GLU A 214 30.88 24.59 -5.59
C GLU A 214 31.95 25.57 -6.08
N PRO A 215 33.16 25.56 -5.49
CA PRO A 215 34.21 26.46 -5.94
C PRO A 215 34.55 26.15 -7.40
N THR A 216 34.29 27.12 -8.28
CA THR A 216 34.78 27.09 -9.66
C THR A 216 36.31 27.03 -9.63
N GLU A 217 36.88 26.00 -10.26
CA GLU A 217 38.33 25.89 -10.44
C GLU A 217 38.91 27.20 -11.02
N ALA A 218 39.98 27.69 -10.40
CA ALA A 218 40.69 28.87 -10.86
C ALA A 218 41.31 28.64 -12.25
N PRO A 219 41.35 29.65 -13.13
CA PRO A 219 41.85 29.48 -14.48
C PRO A 219 43.36 29.27 -14.48
N ALA A 220 43.79 28.14 -15.05
CA ALA A 220 45.19 27.88 -15.35
C ALA A 220 45.70 28.87 -16.40
N THR A 221 46.66 29.71 -16.02
CA THR A 221 47.42 30.55 -16.93
C THR A 221 48.47 29.72 -17.68
N GLY A 222 48.15 29.44 -18.96
CA GLY A 222 49.05 29.62 -20.11
C GLY A 222 50.25 28.69 -20.29
N GLU A 223 50.16 27.83 -21.31
CA GLU A 223 51.26 27.62 -22.25
C GLU A 223 50.72 27.22 -23.64
N THR A 224 51.53 27.52 -24.65
CA THR A 224 51.24 27.90 -26.03
C THR A 224 50.73 26.81 -26.99
N LYS A 225 49.98 27.26 -28.02
CA LYS A 225 49.51 26.52 -29.21
C LYS A 225 50.62 25.84 -30.00
N ALA A 226 50.34 24.64 -30.51
CA ALA A 226 50.84 24.13 -31.79
C ALA A 226 49.70 23.47 -32.59
N GLU A 227 49.83 23.51 -33.91
CA GLU A 227 48.81 23.48 -34.98
C GLU A 227 48.06 22.16 -35.25
N GLU A 228 46.88 22.31 -35.88
CA GLU A 228 45.98 21.28 -36.42
C GLU A 228 46.66 20.32 -37.43
N PRO A 229 46.01 19.18 -37.73
CA PRO A 229 45.39 19.12 -39.05
C PRO A 229 43.94 18.61 -39.04
N LYS A 230 43.12 19.29 -39.86
CA LYS A 230 41.76 18.91 -40.28
C LYS A 230 41.80 17.90 -41.42
N THR A 231 41.05 16.79 -41.31
CA THR A 231 40.29 16.05 -42.36
C THR A 231 39.84 14.71 -41.74
N GLU A 232 38.67 14.11 -41.96
CA GLU A 232 37.50 14.33 -42.81
C GLU A 232 36.39 13.45 -42.20
N GLN A 233 35.16 13.94 -42.05
CA GLN A 233 34.02 13.09 -41.67
C GLN A 233 33.31 12.57 -42.92
N PRO A 234 33.09 11.25 -43.06
CA PRO A 234 32.04 10.74 -43.94
C PRO A 234 30.70 10.68 -43.18
N LYS A 235 29.67 11.25 -43.81
CA LYS A 235 28.25 11.15 -43.44
C LYS A 235 27.66 9.79 -43.84
N ALA A 236 26.70 9.30 -43.05
CA ALA A 236 25.45 8.59 -43.39
C ALA A 236 25.02 7.74 -42.18
N ASP A 237 23.77 7.60 -41.73
CA ASP A 237 22.47 8.14 -42.10
C ASP A 237 21.55 8.02 -40.87
N LYS A 238 20.62 8.97 -40.69
CA LYS A 238 19.46 8.83 -39.79
C LYS A 238 18.24 8.43 -40.63
N PRO A 239 17.39 7.52 -40.12
CA PRO A 239 15.95 7.64 -40.29
C PRO A 239 15.31 8.20 -39.02
N LYS A 240 14.47 9.21 -39.22
CA LYS A 240 13.69 9.94 -38.21
C LYS A 240 12.60 9.02 -37.62
N GLY A 241 12.58 8.94 -36.29
CA GLY A 241 11.46 8.47 -35.47
C GLY A 241 10.95 9.62 -34.61
N ASP A 242 9.65 9.61 -34.39
CA ASP A 242 8.75 10.73 -34.14
C ASP A 242 8.96 11.47 -32.81
N SER A 243 8.69 12.77 -32.83
CA SER A 243 8.70 13.64 -31.66
C SER A 243 7.37 13.54 -30.93
N SER A 244 7.36 12.87 -29.77
CA SER A 244 6.39 13.17 -28.71
C SER A 244 7.13 13.34 -27.38
N LYS A 245 7.04 14.55 -26.82
CA LYS A 245 7.51 14.87 -25.47
C LYS A 245 6.67 14.08 -24.45
N PRO A 246 7.26 13.43 -23.44
CA PRO A 246 6.49 12.93 -22.30
C PRO A 246 5.93 14.10 -21.50
N ARG A 247 4.65 14.03 -21.14
CA ARG A 247 4.06 14.86 -20.09
C ARG A 247 4.59 14.37 -18.73
N PRO A 248 4.73 15.25 -17.73
CA PRO A 248 5.04 14.84 -16.36
C PRO A 248 3.85 14.04 -15.80
N ASP A 249 4.13 12.82 -15.35
CA ASP A 249 3.14 11.99 -14.66
C ASP A 249 2.76 12.64 -13.32
N ALA A 250 1.51 13.07 -13.24
CA ALA A 250 0.85 13.40 -11.99
C ALA A 250 0.35 12.10 -11.35
N GLY A 251 0.80 11.82 -10.13
CA GLY A 251 0.15 10.90 -9.19
C GLY A 251 0.46 9.42 -9.40
N GLY A 252 1.14 8.83 -8.42
CA GLY A 252 1.31 7.38 -8.31
C GLY A 252 -0.03 6.66 -8.31
N GLY A 253 -0.30 5.92 -9.39
CA GLY A 253 -1.39 4.96 -9.44
C GLY A 253 -1.00 3.70 -8.67
N ARG A 254 -1.79 3.37 -7.62
CA ARG A 254 -1.71 2.10 -6.89
C ARG A 254 -1.84 0.89 -7.84
N ALA A 255 -1.22 -0.22 -7.45
CA ALA A 255 -1.33 -1.48 -8.17
C ALA A 255 -2.77 -2.02 -8.14
N GLU A 256 -3.17 -2.74 -9.18
CA GLU A 256 -4.52 -3.31 -9.37
C GLU A 256 -4.93 -4.28 -8.24
N SER A 257 -3.95 -4.88 -7.55
CA SER A 257 -4.14 -5.74 -6.36
C SER A 257 -4.59 -4.98 -5.11
N ASP A 258 -4.20 -3.71 -4.96
CA ASP A 258 -4.58 -2.86 -3.82
C ASP A 258 -6.05 -2.48 -3.90
N ALA A 259 -6.57 -2.33 -5.13
CA ALA A 259 -7.97 -2.05 -5.37
C ALA A 259 -8.85 -3.25 -5.00
N VAL A 260 -8.37 -4.48 -5.23
CA VAL A 260 -9.10 -5.72 -4.88
C VAL A 260 -9.12 -5.95 -3.37
N THR A 261 -8.00 -5.75 -2.68
CA THR A 261 -7.95 -5.88 -1.21
C THR A 261 -8.74 -4.79 -0.49
N LEU A 262 -8.70 -3.54 -0.97
CA LEU A 262 -9.59 -2.49 -0.47
C LEU A 262 -11.05 -2.76 -0.80
N GLN A 263 -11.36 -3.37 -1.94
CA GLN A 263 -12.71 -3.82 -2.28
C GLN A 263 -13.19 -4.95 -1.37
N ASP A 264 -12.35 -5.93 -1.05
CA ASP A 264 -12.70 -7.03 -0.16
C ASP A 264 -12.88 -6.54 1.29
N GLN A 265 -12.03 -5.62 1.75
CA GLN A 265 -12.18 -4.97 3.05
C GLN A 265 -13.42 -4.08 3.09
N SER A 266 -13.64 -3.23 2.09
CA SER A 266 -14.84 -2.37 2.03
C SER A 266 -16.13 -3.16 1.87
N LYS A 267 -16.09 -4.32 1.19
CA LYS A 267 -17.20 -5.26 1.12
C LYS A 267 -17.44 -5.93 2.47
N ALA A 268 -16.40 -6.36 3.18
CA ALA A 268 -16.55 -6.88 4.54
C ALA A 268 -17.13 -5.82 5.50
N TYR A 269 -16.71 -4.56 5.38
CA TYR A 269 -17.30 -3.44 6.12
C TYR A 269 -18.74 -3.16 5.71
N ALA A 270 -19.06 -3.19 4.42
CA ALA A 270 -20.41 -2.97 3.92
C ALA A 270 -21.36 -4.11 4.31
N ASP A 271 -20.92 -5.37 4.23
CA ASP A 271 -21.67 -6.54 4.68
C ASP A 271 -21.87 -6.47 6.21
N MET A 272 -20.88 -6.04 6.98
CA MET A 272 -21.00 -5.82 8.42
C MET A 272 -22.01 -4.72 8.78
N LEU A 273 -22.07 -3.64 7.99
CA LEU A 273 -22.95 -2.49 8.24
C LEU A 273 -24.37 -2.69 7.71
N PHE A 274 -24.55 -3.45 6.63
CA PHE A 274 -25.78 -3.42 5.82
C PHE A 274 -26.34 -4.80 5.41
N SER A 275 -25.70 -5.92 5.75
CA SER A 275 -26.23 -7.26 5.42
C SER A 275 -27.47 -7.64 6.25
N GLU A 276 -28.52 -8.11 5.58
CA GLU A 276 -29.64 -8.85 6.15
C GLU A 276 -29.40 -10.35 5.92
N ASP A 277 -29.01 -11.10 6.97
CA ASP A 277 -28.58 -12.49 6.78
C ASP A 277 -29.76 -13.48 6.74
N SER A 278 -29.82 -14.25 5.65
CA SER A 278 -30.73 -15.39 5.44
C SER A 278 -30.09 -16.74 5.86
N ALA A 279 -28.85 -16.74 6.36
CA ALA A 279 -28.08 -17.95 6.67
C ALA A 279 -27.93 -18.30 8.17
N GLY A 280 -28.53 -17.54 9.10
CA GLY A 280 -28.72 -17.98 10.50
C GLY A 280 -27.44 -18.16 11.33
N THR A 281 -26.36 -17.42 11.02
CA THR A 281 -25.04 -17.56 11.68
C THR A 281 -24.86 -16.73 12.96
N GLY A 282 -25.92 -16.13 13.50
CA GLY A 282 -25.89 -15.40 14.77
C GLY A 282 -25.80 -13.87 14.66
N PHE A 283 -25.89 -13.31 13.46
CA PHE A 283 -25.93 -11.85 13.21
C PHE A 283 -27.38 -11.30 13.05
N SER A 284 -28.36 -11.79 13.82
CA SER A 284 -29.77 -11.41 13.65
C SER A 284 -30.29 -10.39 14.69
N GLY A 285 -30.93 -9.32 14.19
CA GLY A 285 -31.84 -8.45 14.94
C GLY A 285 -32.26 -7.24 14.11
N ASP A 286 -33.58 -7.03 13.95
CA ASP A 286 -34.21 -5.86 13.31
C ASP A 286 -33.47 -4.56 13.64
N MET A 287 -33.29 -3.69 12.64
CA MET A 287 -32.78 -2.32 12.84
C MET A 287 -33.57 -1.54 13.93
N GLU A 288 -34.83 -1.91 14.16
CA GLU A 288 -35.70 -1.35 15.20
C GLU A 288 -35.30 -1.74 16.64
N LYS A 289 -34.45 -2.78 16.82
CA LYS A 289 -33.97 -3.26 18.12
C LYS A 289 -32.48 -2.99 18.39
N ARG A 290 -31.76 -2.37 17.46
CA ARG A 290 -30.33 -2.08 17.61
C ARG A 290 -30.13 -0.83 18.48
N LYS A 291 -29.24 -0.90 19.47
CA LYS A 291 -28.63 0.28 20.12
C LYS A 291 -27.34 0.59 19.35
N PRO A 292 -27.33 1.51 18.36
CA PRO A 292 -26.30 1.54 17.33
C PRO A 292 -24.87 1.88 17.80
N GLY A 293 -24.66 2.29 19.06
CA GLY A 293 -23.33 2.53 19.62
C GLY A 293 -22.73 1.35 20.40
N SER A 294 -23.50 0.71 21.29
CA SER A 294 -22.94 -0.25 22.26
C SER A 294 -22.60 -1.62 21.67
N ASP A 295 -23.39 -2.09 20.70
CA ASP A 295 -23.18 -3.41 20.08
C ASP A 295 -22.08 -3.34 19.02
N LEU A 296 -22.03 -2.24 18.26
CA LEU A 296 -20.96 -1.96 17.31
C LEU A 296 -19.61 -1.78 18.01
N GLY A 297 -19.57 -1.04 19.14
CA GLY A 297 -18.34 -0.86 19.89
C GLY A 297 -17.78 -2.16 20.49
N LYS A 298 -18.63 -3.03 21.03
CA LYS A 298 -18.20 -4.36 21.49
C LYS A 298 -17.65 -5.23 20.35
N GLN A 299 -18.29 -5.16 19.17
CA GLN A 299 -17.87 -5.92 18.00
C GLN A 299 -16.52 -5.43 17.45
N LEU A 300 -16.37 -4.12 17.23
CA LEU A 300 -15.12 -3.51 16.77
C LEU A 300 -13.99 -3.68 17.77
N TRP A 301 -14.29 -3.64 19.08
CA TRP A 301 -13.33 -4.00 20.10
C TRP A 301 -12.84 -5.45 19.95
N SER A 302 -13.76 -6.41 19.80
CA SER A 302 -13.41 -7.84 19.72
C SER A 302 -12.57 -8.22 18.49
N GLN A 303 -12.67 -7.45 17.40
CA GLN A 303 -11.98 -7.74 16.14
C GLN A 303 -10.74 -6.89 15.90
N GLN A 304 -10.74 -5.63 16.35
CA GLN A 304 -9.71 -4.65 16.00
C GLN A 304 -9.20 -3.86 17.22
N GLN A 305 -9.68 -4.16 18.43
CA GLN A 305 -9.39 -3.38 19.64
C GLN A 305 -9.69 -1.88 19.47
N LEU A 306 -10.67 -1.55 18.64
CA LEU A 306 -11.12 -0.18 18.45
C LEU A 306 -12.10 0.20 19.56
N ILE A 307 -11.83 1.33 20.21
CA ILE A 307 -12.70 1.90 21.23
C ILE A 307 -13.71 2.81 20.52
N VAL A 308 -15.00 2.49 20.67
CA VAL A 308 -16.09 3.25 20.07
C VAL A 308 -17.03 3.70 21.18
N LEU A 309 -17.21 5.01 21.28
CA LEU A 309 -18.09 5.65 22.26
C LEU A 309 -19.37 6.14 21.57
N ASP A 310 -20.47 6.19 22.31
CA ASP A 310 -21.76 6.70 21.81
C ASP A 310 -21.77 8.23 21.84
N GLY A 311 -21.53 8.86 20.68
CA GLY A 311 -21.46 10.33 20.55
C GLY A 311 -22.77 11.07 20.83
N TRP A 312 -23.91 10.37 20.97
CA TRP A 312 -25.17 11.01 21.36
C TRP A 312 -25.29 11.18 22.90
N ARG A 313 -24.46 10.45 23.66
CA ARG A 313 -24.53 10.41 25.11
C ARG A 313 -23.48 11.33 25.72
N LYS A 314 -23.94 12.38 26.39
CA LYS A 314 -23.05 13.32 27.10
C LYS A 314 -22.17 12.64 28.16
N ASP A 315 -22.62 11.54 28.76
CA ASP A 315 -21.84 10.76 29.72
C ASP A 315 -20.80 9.83 29.07
N CYS A 316 -20.77 9.75 27.74
CA CYS A 316 -19.71 9.12 26.96
C CYS A 316 -18.67 10.12 26.43
N GLU A 317 -18.85 11.42 26.69
CA GLU A 317 -17.84 12.44 26.40
C GLU A 317 -16.53 12.13 27.15
N TRP A 318 -15.39 12.52 26.57
CA TRP A 318 -14.10 12.26 27.21
C TRP A 318 -14.01 12.95 28.58
N GLY A 319 -13.63 12.17 29.59
CA GLY A 319 -13.35 12.68 30.92
C GLY A 319 -12.12 13.60 30.93
N THR A 320 -11.96 14.35 32.02
CA THR A 320 -10.76 15.16 32.26
C THR A 320 -10.29 14.89 33.68
N ASP A 321 -9.09 14.33 33.82
CA ASP A 321 -8.50 14.18 35.15
C ASP A 321 -8.09 15.56 35.71
N PRO A 322 -8.14 15.79 37.03
CA PRO A 322 -7.79 17.09 37.62
C PRO A 322 -6.36 17.55 37.36
N ASP A 323 -5.43 16.62 37.11
CA ASP A 323 -4.03 16.87 36.78
C ASP A 323 -3.74 16.79 35.27
N ALA A 324 -4.77 16.69 34.42
CA ALA A 324 -4.60 16.75 32.98
C ALA A 324 -4.16 18.16 32.54
N PRO A 325 -3.11 18.28 31.71
CA PRO A 325 -2.62 19.58 31.23
C PRO A 325 -3.61 20.24 30.25
N VAL A 326 -4.49 19.45 29.63
CA VAL A 326 -5.61 19.91 28.80
C VAL A 326 -6.85 19.06 29.07
N PRO A 327 -8.07 19.60 28.91
CA PRO A 327 -9.29 18.80 29.01
C PRO A 327 -9.37 17.68 27.96
N GLY A 328 -10.00 16.57 28.33
CA GLY A 328 -10.30 15.44 27.45
C GLY A 328 -9.23 14.34 27.40
N ILE A 329 -8.19 14.41 28.23
CA ILE A 329 -7.13 13.38 28.32
C ILE A 329 -6.91 12.90 29.75
N PHE A 330 -6.17 11.79 29.87
CA PHE A 330 -5.64 11.33 31.14
C PHE A 330 -4.63 12.31 31.73
N GLY A 331 -4.69 12.49 33.04
CA GLY A 331 -3.66 13.14 33.82
C GLY A 331 -2.44 12.24 33.99
N PRO A 332 -1.24 12.82 34.20
CA PRO A 332 0.01 12.06 34.29
C PRO A 332 -0.02 10.92 35.32
N LYS A 333 -0.78 11.06 36.42
CA LYS A 333 -0.89 10.01 37.46
C LYS A 333 -1.60 8.74 37.01
N ARG A 334 -2.36 8.77 35.92
CA ARG A 334 -3.05 7.60 35.35
C ARG A 334 -2.31 7.01 34.14
N LEU A 335 -1.16 7.58 33.79
CA LEU A 335 -0.29 7.06 32.73
C LEU A 335 0.83 6.20 33.33
N PRO A 336 1.26 5.14 32.62
CA PRO A 336 2.29 4.24 33.11
C PRO A 336 3.64 4.94 33.15
N MET A 337 4.19 5.04 34.36
CA MET A 337 5.56 5.48 34.62
C MET A 337 6.34 4.34 35.24
N PHE A 338 7.58 4.14 34.79
CA PHE A 338 8.40 3.03 35.23
C PHE A 338 9.85 3.47 35.34
N ASP A 339 10.39 3.37 36.56
CA ASP A 339 11.76 3.75 36.86
C ASP A 339 12.47 2.59 37.53
N ARG A 340 13.68 2.29 37.05
CA ARG A 340 14.41 1.05 37.33
C ARG A 340 15.91 1.28 37.23
N TRP A 341 16.65 0.67 38.16
CA TRP A 341 18.10 0.73 38.16
C TRP A 341 18.74 -0.33 37.25
N ASP A 342 18.02 -1.42 36.96
CA ASP A 342 18.47 -2.53 36.14
C ASP A 342 18.22 -2.24 34.67
N TYR A 343 16.96 -2.22 34.22
CA TYR A 343 16.63 -1.80 32.85
C TYR A 343 15.15 -1.48 32.66
N ALA A 344 14.87 -0.76 31.58
CA ALA A 344 13.57 -0.68 30.94
C ALA A 344 13.78 -0.83 29.42
N THR A 345 12.85 -1.49 28.74
CA THR A 345 12.88 -1.63 27.28
C THR A 345 11.48 -1.56 26.72
N ASN A 346 11.34 -1.13 25.47
CA ASN A 346 10.09 -1.20 24.75
C ASN A 346 10.35 -1.58 23.28
N SER A 347 9.46 -2.38 22.72
CA SER A 347 9.51 -2.81 21.32
C SER A 347 8.11 -2.78 20.70
N ASN A 348 7.38 -1.68 20.93
CA ASN A 348 6.06 -1.35 20.39
C ASN A 348 4.86 -2.13 20.94
N ASP A 349 5.08 -3.16 21.76
CA ASP A 349 4.01 -3.66 22.64
C ASP A 349 3.71 -2.65 23.76
N SER A 350 2.57 -2.82 24.43
CA SER A 350 2.12 -1.94 25.52
C SER A 350 3.08 -1.88 26.71
N HIS A 351 2.79 -0.96 27.64
CA HIS A 351 3.52 -0.76 28.91
C HIS A 351 3.68 -2.03 29.75
N TRP A 352 2.81 -3.02 29.59
CA TRP A 352 2.70 -4.19 30.45
C TRP A 352 4.03 -4.93 30.66
N ALA A 353 4.85 -5.08 29.61
CA ALA A 353 6.07 -5.88 29.64
C ALA A 353 7.34 -5.09 29.30
N ASN A 354 7.50 -3.89 29.86
CA ASN A 354 8.73 -3.10 29.70
C ASN A 354 9.93 -3.66 30.48
N HIS A 355 9.71 -4.70 31.29
CA HIS A 355 10.70 -5.49 32.02
C HIS A 355 10.20 -6.93 32.17
N GLY A 356 11.10 -7.91 32.05
CA GLY A 356 10.76 -9.33 32.06
C GLY A 356 10.25 -9.90 33.39
N HIS A 357 10.41 -9.17 34.50
CA HIS A 357 10.11 -9.64 35.87
C HIS A 357 9.27 -8.62 36.67
N GLN A 358 8.95 -7.47 36.09
CA GLN A 358 8.22 -6.38 36.73
C GLN A 358 7.18 -5.85 35.73
N LEU A 359 5.99 -6.46 35.78
CA LEU A 359 4.90 -6.14 34.85
C LEU A 359 4.08 -4.98 35.39
N LEU A 360 3.68 -4.06 34.50
CA LEU A 360 2.86 -2.90 34.83
C LEU A 360 1.40 -3.19 34.53
N GLU A 361 0.57 -3.23 35.58
CA GLU A 361 -0.84 -3.57 35.47
C GLU A 361 -1.75 -2.51 36.11
N GLY A 362 -3.03 -2.53 35.73
CA GLY A 362 -4.06 -1.68 36.34
C GLY A 362 -4.28 -0.34 35.64
N TYR A 363 -3.80 -0.20 34.40
CA TYR A 363 -4.04 0.99 33.59
C TYR A 363 -5.31 0.84 32.76
N ASP A 364 -5.88 1.99 32.34
CA ASP A 364 -7.04 1.99 31.47
C ASP A 364 -6.72 1.34 30.12
N GLN A 365 -7.67 0.56 29.60
CA GLN A 365 -7.45 -0.30 28.43
C GLN A 365 -7.02 0.45 27.16
N ILE A 366 -7.38 1.73 27.04
CA ILE A 366 -6.95 2.62 25.94
C ILE A 366 -5.46 2.95 25.98
N ILE A 367 -4.81 2.85 27.13
CA ILE A 367 -3.37 3.07 27.29
C ILE A 367 -2.59 1.92 26.65
N GLY A 368 -3.09 0.70 26.76
CA GLY A 368 -2.45 -0.48 26.20
C GLY A 368 -3.02 -1.76 26.79
N ASP A 369 -2.82 -2.86 26.06
CA ASP A 369 -3.31 -4.16 26.48
C ASP A 369 -2.42 -4.80 27.56
N GLU A 370 -3.04 -5.44 28.55
CA GLU A 370 -2.33 -6.17 29.61
C GLU A 370 -2.69 -7.65 29.50
N LYS A 371 -1.78 -8.54 29.94
CA LYS A 371 -2.01 -10.00 29.94
C LYS A 371 -2.33 -10.55 28.55
N THR A 372 -1.66 -10.03 27.52
CA THR A 372 -1.74 -10.54 26.15
C THR A 372 -0.37 -10.98 25.65
N GLN A 373 -0.35 -11.78 24.58
CA GLN A 373 0.90 -12.23 23.98
C GLN A 373 1.79 -11.05 23.60
N ARG A 374 3.09 -11.18 23.80
CA ARG A 374 4.08 -10.19 23.36
C ARG A 374 4.63 -10.58 21.99
N SER A 375 4.86 -9.58 21.16
CA SER A 375 5.51 -9.78 19.86
C SER A 375 6.85 -10.48 20.03
N LEU A 376 7.27 -11.25 19.02
CA LEU A 376 8.57 -11.91 19.05
C LEU A 376 9.72 -10.89 19.21
N ARG A 377 9.56 -9.66 18.73
CA ARG A 377 10.58 -8.60 18.88
C ARG A 377 10.70 -8.10 20.32
N THR A 378 9.59 -7.90 21.03
CA THR A 378 9.61 -7.62 22.48
C THR A 378 10.27 -8.76 23.24
N ARG A 379 9.92 -10.00 22.92
CA ARG A 379 10.55 -11.20 23.50
C ARG A 379 12.06 -11.22 23.23
N ALA A 380 12.50 -10.86 22.01
CA ALA A 380 13.91 -10.78 21.64
C ALA A 380 14.66 -9.69 22.42
N GLY A 381 14.09 -8.50 22.55
CA GLY A 381 14.66 -7.40 23.33
C GLY A 381 14.89 -7.78 24.79
N LEU A 382 13.85 -8.33 25.43
CA LEU A 382 13.93 -8.83 26.81
C LEU A 382 14.97 -9.94 26.95
N ALA A 383 14.94 -10.96 26.09
CA ALA A 383 15.88 -12.07 26.14
C ALA A 383 17.35 -11.64 25.96
N LYS A 384 17.63 -10.61 25.14
CA LYS A 384 18.98 -10.05 24.98
C LYS A 384 19.49 -9.45 26.29
N ILE A 385 18.66 -8.63 26.95
CA ILE A 385 19.02 -7.95 28.20
C ILE A 385 19.19 -8.97 29.32
N GLU A 386 18.21 -9.85 29.51
CA GLU A 386 18.23 -10.89 30.55
C GLU A 386 19.45 -11.80 30.42
N ARG A 387 19.80 -12.23 29.20
CA ARG A 387 21.01 -13.06 28.98
C ARG A 387 22.30 -12.30 29.27
N ARG A 388 22.38 -11.00 28.98
CA ARG A 388 23.55 -10.19 29.35
C ARG A 388 23.68 -10.09 30.87
N LEU A 389 22.58 -9.75 31.56
CA LEU A 389 22.57 -9.61 33.02
C LEU A 389 22.84 -10.94 33.75
N ALA A 390 22.44 -12.06 33.15
CA ALA A 390 22.76 -13.40 33.62
C ALA A 390 24.18 -13.88 33.25
N GLY A 391 24.88 -13.20 32.34
CA GLY A 391 26.19 -13.63 31.83
C GLY A 391 26.12 -14.89 30.95
N THR A 392 24.98 -15.14 30.32
CA THR A 392 24.70 -16.34 29.50
C THR A 392 24.62 -16.03 28.00
N ASP A 393 25.02 -14.82 27.59
CA ASP A 393 25.07 -14.38 26.19
C ASP A 393 26.41 -14.66 25.50
N GLY A 394 27.33 -15.35 26.18
CA GLY A 394 28.65 -15.70 25.65
C GLY A 394 29.68 -14.56 25.71
N HIS A 395 29.34 -13.40 26.28
CA HIS A 395 30.27 -12.30 26.49
C HIS A 395 30.88 -12.33 27.91
N PRO A 396 32.12 -11.82 28.11
CA PRO A 396 32.71 -11.73 29.44
C PRO A 396 31.88 -10.89 30.42
N GLY A 397 31.87 -11.30 31.69
CA GLY A 397 31.12 -10.64 32.75
C GLY A 397 29.61 -10.70 32.54
N ASN A 398 28.88 -9.75 33.11
CA ASN A 398 27.40 -9.70 33.05
C ASN A 398 26.84 -8.26 32.99
N LYS A 399 27.66 -7.30 32.55
CA LYS A 399 27.29 -5.88 32.45
C LYS A 399 27.41 -5.39 31.02
N PHE A 400 26.66 -4.34 30.70
CA PHE A 400 26.81 -3.62 29.44
C PHE A 400 27.99 -2.64 29.51
N SER A 401 28.86 -2.71 28.52
CA SER A 401 29.69 -1.59 28.08
C SER A 401 29.07 -1.00 26.82
N LEU A 402 29.46 0.21 26.40
CA LEU A 402 28.97 0.81 25.15
C LEU A 402 29.17 -0.13 23.94
N ALA A 403 30.35 -0.75 23.83
CA ALA A 403 30.66 -1.67 22.74
C ALA A 403 29.81 -2.95 22.78
N LEU A 404 29.58 -3.52 23.97
CA LEU A 404 28.70 -4.70 24.10
C LEU A 404 27.24 -4.33 23.84
N PHE A 405 26.79 -3.14 24.26
CA PHE A 405 25.42 -2.71 24.02
C PHE A 405 25.13 -2.56 22.51
N GLU A 406 26.05 -1.95 21.77
CA GLU A 406 26.02 -1.93 20.29
C GLU A 406 26.01 -3.34 19.70
N ALA A 407 26.98 -4.18 20.07
CA ALA A 407 27.12 -5.52 19.51
C ALA A 407 25.88 -6.39 19.75
N ILE A 408 25.34 -6.40 20.98
CA ILE A 408 24.22 -7.26 21.36
C ILE A 408 22.91 -6.82 20.71
N THR A 409 22.67 -5.51 20.61
CA THR A 409 21.45 -4.99 19.99
C THR A 409 21.46 -5.15 18.47
N MET A 410 22.65 -5.17 17.83
CA MET A 410 22.81 -5.30 16.38
C MET A 410 23.31 -6.67 15.88
N ASN A 411 23.42 -7.68 16.74
CA ASN A 411 23.96 -9.01 16.36
C ASN A 411 23.09 -9.82 15.38
N ASN A 412 21.92 -9.30 15.03
CA ASN A 412 20.93 -9.90 14.14
C ASN A 412 20.44 -11.32 14.53
N ALA A 413 20.51 -11.70 15.81
CA ALA A 413 19.99 -12.98 16.29
C ALA A 413 18.47 -13.10 16.13
N VAL A 414 18.01 -14.28 15.68
CA VAL A 414 16.62 -14.56 15.34
C VAL A 414 15.97 -15.45 16.39
N ILE A 415 15.13 -14.85 17.25
CA ILE A 415 14.56 -15.55 18.41
C ILE A 415 13.59 -16.68 18.02
N SER A 416 12.84 -16.56 16.91
CA SER A 416 11.97 -17.67 16.48
C SER A 416 12.79 -18.88 16.04
N GLY A 417 13.96 -18.64 15.45
CA GLY A 417 14.91 -19.69 15.11
C GLY A 417 15.42 -20.39 16.37
N GLU A 418 15.86 -19.62 17.37
CA GLU A 418 16.32 -20.16 18.66
C GLU A 418 15.25 -21.05 19.32
N MET A 419 13.97 -20.67 19.19
CA MET A 419 12.86 -21.40 19.80
C MET A 419 12.43 -22.63 19.00
N TRP A 420 12.38 -22.56 17.67
CA TRP A 420 11.61 -23.52 16.85
C TRP A 420 12.40 -24.22 15.74
N ARG A 421 13.62 -23.76 15.39
CA ARG A 421 14.39 -24.34 14.28
C ARG A 421 14.57 -25.84 14.41
N ASP A 422 14.96 -26.33 15.59
CA ASP A 422 15.30 -27.74 15.78
C ASP A 422 14.07 -28.66 15.64
N ALA A 423 12.90 -28.19 16.10
CA ALA A 423 11.63 -28.88 15.89
C ALA A 423 11.26 -28.91 14.40
N VAL A 424 11.42 -27.79 13.70
CA VAL A 424 11.18 -27.70 12.25
C VAL A 424 12.14 -28.59 11.47
N VAL A 425 13.43 -28.64 11.81
CA VAL A 425 14.43 -29.52 11.19
C VAL A 425 14.07 -30.98 11.40
N THR A 426 13.67 -31.35 12.62
CA THR A 426 13.23 -32.71 12.94
C THR A 426 12.02 -33.10 12.09
N HIS A 427 11.02 -32.23 12.00
CA HIS A 427 9.85 -32.44 11.15
C HIS A 427 10.20 -32.52 9.67
N CYS A 428 11.04 -31.60 9.18
CA CYS A 428 11.53 -31.52 7.81
C CYS A 428 12.12 -32.87 7.34
N ARG A 429 12.89 -33.53 8.19
CA ARG A 429 13.51 -34.85 7.90
C ARG A 429 12.51 -36.01 7.79
N THR A 430 11.28 -35.84 8.26
CA THR A 430 10.21 -36.85 8.13
C THR A 430 9.39 -36.69 6.85
N LEU A 431 9.49 -35.55 6.18
CA LEU A 431 8.71 -35.27 4.98
C LEU A 431 9.22 -36.14 3.82
N PRO A 432 8.32 -36.66 2.96
CA PRO A 432 8.70 -37.51 1.83
C PRO A 432 9.76 -36.83 0.97
N ILE A 433 10.80 -37.58 0.59
CA ILE A 433 11.90 -37.10 -0.27
C ILE A 433 11.35 -36.91 -1.69
N GLN A 434 10.69 -35.80 -1.92
CA GLN A 434 10.29 -35.33 -3.24
C GLN A 434 10.84 -33.91 -3.39
N GLN A 435 11.66 -33.71 -4.42
CA GLN A 435 12.26 -32.44 -4.79
C GLN A 435 13.02 -31.77 -3.62
N GLY A 436 14.30 -32.09 -3.41
CA GLY A 436 15.30 -31.31 -2.64
C GLY A 436 14.99 -30.86 -1.20
N ILE A 437 14.13 -31.59 -0.50
CA ILE A 437 13.81 -31.36 0.92
C ILE A 437 15.01 -31.68 1.84
N PRO A 438 15.81 -32.75 1.62
CA PRO A 438 16.96 -33.07 2.49
C PRO A 438 17.97 -31.92 2.61
N GLU A 439 18.32 -31.27 1.50
CA GLU A 439 19.29 -30.17 1.48
C GLU A 439 18.78 -28.94 2.22
N ALA A 440 17.47 -28.66 2.15
CA ALA A 440 16.85 -27.56 2.88
C ALA A 440 16.85 -27.81 4.40
N CYS A 441 16.58 -29.06 4.83
CA CYS A 441 16.65 -29.43 6.24
C CYS A 441 18.08 -29.28 6.78
N ASP A 442 19.10 -29.67 6.01
CA ASP A 442 20.50 -29.58 6.43
C ASP A 442 20.99 -28.13 6.48
N VAL A 443 20.53 -27.27 5.55
CA VAL A 443 20.81 -25.83 5.64
C VAL A 443 20.19 -25.22 6.89
N LEU A 444 18.93 -25.54 7.19
CA LEU A 444 18.32 -25.06 8.44
C LEU A 444 19.07 -25.59 9.65
N ALA A 445 19.46 -26.86 9.67
CA ALA A 445 20.22 -27.44 10.78
C ALA A 445 21.57 -26.74 11.01
N ALA A 446 22.23 -26.29 9.93
CA ALA A 446 23.51 -25.59 9.98
C ALA A 446 23.41 -24.07 10.13
N TRP A 447 22.20 -23.50 10.06
CA TRP A 447 22.00 -22.06 10.16
C TRP A 447 22.43 -21.52 11.52
N ASP A 448 23.14 -20.40 11.50
CA ASP A 448 23.71 -19.71 12.66
C ASP A 448 22.70 -18.97 13.55
N LEU A 449 21.39 -19.12 13.29
CA LEU A 449 20.30 -18.45 14.00
C LEU A 449 20.37 -16.92 13.92
N SER A 450 20.95 -16.38 12.85
CA SER A 450 21.05 -14.94 12.64
C SER A 450 20.67 -14.52 11.22
N ASP A 451 20.25 -13.26 11.09
CA ASP A 451 20.02 -12.56 9.82
C ASP A 451 21.23 -11.65 9.50
N ASN A 452 22.46 -12.20 9.63
CA ASN A 452 23.66 -11.51 9.13
C ASN A 452 23.78 -11.70 7.61
N LEU A 453 24.58 -10.85 6.97
CA LEU A 453 24.70 -10.83 5.50
C LEU A 453 25.08 -12.18 4.88
N ASP A 454 25.92 -12.96 5.56
CA ASP A 454 26.41 -14.25 5.07
C ASP A 454 25.71 -15.46 5.69
N SER A 455 24.69 -15.24 6.54
CA SER A 455 23.94 -16.30 7.19
C SER A 455 23.18 -17.13 6.17
N ARG A 456 23.52 -18.43 6.12
CA ARG A 456 22.87 -19.42 5.25
C ARG A 456 21.74 -20.08 6.01
N GLY A 457 20.55 -20.11 5.41
CA GLY A 457 19.33 -20.58 6.06
C GLY A 457 18.43 -19.45 6.60
N ALA A 458 18.97 -18.25 6.78
CA ALA A 458 18.21 -17.04 7.14
C ALA A 458 17.04 -16.78 6.17
N VAL A 459 17.33 -16.82 4.86
CA VAL A 459 16.32 -16.59 3.81
C VAL A 459 15.20 -17.64 3.87
N LEU A 460 15.57 -18.91 4.06
CA LEU A 460 14.62 -20.03 4.14
C LEU A 460 13.77 -19.93 5.41
N TRP A 461 14.38 -19.64 6.56
CA TRP A 461 13.68 -19.48 7.83
C TRP A 461 12.70 -18.34 7.79
N ARG A 462 13.12 -17.19 7.26
CA ARG A 462 12.25 -16.02 7.15
C ARG A 462 11.07 -16.28 6.22
N ARG A 463 11.28 -16.89 5.05
CA ARG A 463 10.17 -17.30 4.18
C ARG A 463 9.24 -18.29 4.87
N PHE A 464 9.78 -19.25 5.63
CA PHE A 464 8.96 -20.16 6.42
C PHE A 464 8.08 -19.40 7.42
N MET A 465 8.66 -18.46 8.17
CA MET A 465 7.95 -17.65 9.17
C MET A 465 6.85 -16.76 8.54
N GLU A 466 7.15 -16.12 7.41
CA GLU A 466 6.19 -15.31 6.65
C GLU A 466 5.01 -16.15 6.12
N ASN A 467 5.19 -17.45 5.89
CA ASN A 467 4.15 -18.36 5.41
C ASN A 467 3.39 -19.10 6.53
N VAL A 468 4.00 -19.32 7.70
CA VAL A 468 3.38 -20.11 8.78
C VAL A 468 2.42 -19.28 9.63
N SER A 469 2.72 -17.98 9.80
CA SER A 469 1.86 -17.02 10.49
C SER A 469 1.72 -15.75 9.63
N PRO A 470 0.93 -15.81 8.54
CA PRO A 470 0.73 -14.69 7.62
C PRO A 470 -0.25 -13.66 8.21
N GLY A 471 0.06 -13.07 9.36
CA GLY A 471 -0.72 -12.00 9.99
C GLY A 471 -2.16 -12.35 10.43
N ALA A 472 -2.65 -11.64 11.45
CA ALA A 472 -4.04 -11.55 11.95
C ALA A 472 -4.83 -12.83 12.29
N GLN A 473 -4.30 -14.04 12.11
CA GLN A 473 -4.97 -15.26 12.60
C GLN A 473 -4.63 -15.51 14.08
N PRO A 474 -5.61 -15.86 14.93
CA PRO A 474 -5.33 -16.33 16.27
C PRO A 474 -4.47 -17.60 16.19
N ASP A 475 -3.25 -17.56 16.74
CA ASP A 475 -2.28 -18.68 16.78
C ASP A 475 -2.72 -19.83 17.73
N LEU A 476 -4.02 -20.02 17.94
CA LEU A 476 -4.59 -20.88 18.99
C LEU A 476 -4.17 -22.36 18.86
N ASP A 477 -3.80 -22.83 17.67
CA ASP A 477 -3.36 -24.21 17.39
C ASP A 477 -1.91 -24.31 16.87
N LEU A 478 -1.21 -23.18 16.75
CA LEU A 478 0.14 -23.13 16.20
C LEU A 478 1.20 -23.53 17.23
N PHE A 479 0.89 -23.39 18.52
CA PHE A 479 1.81 -23.65 19.63
C PHE A 479 1.28 -24.75 20.55
N THR A 480 2.17 -25.64 20.98
CA THR A 480 1.88 -26.73 21.94
C THR A 480 1.82 -26.22 23.38
N THR A 481 2.57 -25.15 23.68
CA THR A 481 2.48 -24.43 24.95
C THR A 481 1.69 -23.14 24.73
N PRO A 482 0.50 -22.98 25.33
CA PRO A 482 -0.30 -21.78 25.18
C PRO A 482 0.38 -20.59 25.88
N PHE A 483 -0.10 -19.39 25.57
CA PHE A 483 0.30 -18.19 26.28
C PHE A 483 -0.09 -18.25 27.76
N ASP A 484 0.85 -17.88 28.62
CA ASP A 484 0.67 -17.71 30.06
C ASP A 484 1.06 -16.27 30.44
N PRO A 485 0.14 -15.45 30.98
CA PRO A 485 0.45 -14.08 31.36
C PRO A 485 1.48 -13.98 32.51
N LYS A 486 1.76 -15.06 33.24
CA LYS A 486 2.86 -15.12 34.22
C LYS A 486 4.21 -15.36 33.58
N ASN A 487 4.24 -15.80 32.33
CA ASN A 487 5.44 -16.10 31.55
C ASN A 487 5.39 -15.47 30.15
N PRO A 488 5.17 -14.15 30.03
CA PRO A 488 4.87 -13.50 28.74
C PRO A 488 6.04 -13.45 27.77
N VAL A 489 7.27 -13.64 28.26
CA VAL A 489 8.49 -13.62 27.45
C VAL A 489 8.74 -14.99 26.80
N THR A 490 8.36 -16.07 27.47
CA THR A 490 8.67 -17.43 27.05
C THR A 490 7.47 -18.18 26.49
N THR A 491 6.25 -17.61 26.55
CA THR A 491 5.03 -18.20 26.00
C THR A 491 4.31 -17.22 25.04
N PRO A 492 3.55 -17.71 24.04
CA PRO A 492 3.39 -19.12 23.66
C PRO A 492 4.69 -19.69 23.07
N ASN A 493 4.82 -21.02 23.09
CA ASN A 493 6.03 -21.69 22.62
C ASN A 493 5.77 -23.13 22.17
N GLY A 494 6.80 -23.77 21.61
CA GLY A 494 6.76 -25.13 21.11
C GLY A 494 5.89 -25.21 19.87
N LEU A 495 6.44 -24.79 18.72
CA LEU A 495 5.74 -24.85 17.44
C LEU A 495 5.17 -26.26 17.17
N ASN A 496 3.86 -26.34 16.94
CA ASN A 496 3.15 -27.58 16.68
C ASN A 496 3.43 -28.07 15.25
N THR A 497 4.49 -28.86 15.07
CA THR A 497 4.90 -29.37 13.75
C THR A 497 3.90 -30.34 13.11
N ALA A 498 3.00 -30.93 13.91
CA ALA A 498 1.88 -31.73 13.39
C ALA A 498 0.81 -30.86 12.71
N ASN A 499 0.81 -29.54 12.92
CA ASN A 499 -0.11 -28.63 12.25
C ASN A 499 0.19 -28.60 10.73
N PRO A 500 -0.79 -28.88 9.85
CA PRO A 500 -0.59 -28.85 8.40
C PRO A 500 -0.08 -27.50 7.87
N ARG A 501 -0.32 -26.40 8.58
CA ARG A 501 0.22 -25.07 8.25
C ARG A 501 1.75 -25.06 8.25
N VAL A 502 2.39 -25.71 9.21
CA VAL A 502 3.86 -25.80 9.31
C VAL A 502 4.44 -26.52 8.09
N THR A 503 3.88 -27.67 7.73
CA THR A 503 4.34 -28.45 6.56
C THR A 503 4.16 -27.65 5.27
N ARG A 504 3.01 -27.01 5.09
CA ARG A 504 2.71 -26.20 3.90
C ARG A 504 3.64 -25.00 3.80
N ALA A 505 3.85 -24.28 4.90
CA ALA A 505 4.73 -23.11 4.94
C ALA A 505 6.17 -23.47 4.59
N LEU A 506 6.67 -24.59 5.12
CA LEU A 506 8.02 -25.08 4.80
C LEU A 506 8.14 -25.47 3.32
N ALA A 507 7.15 -26.20 2.78
CA ALA A 507 7.14 -26.56 1.36
C ALA A 507 7.10 -25.33 0.44
N THR A 508 6.28 -24.32 0.78
CA THR A 508 6.23 -23.05 0.05
C THR A 508 7.56 -22.30 0.10
N ALA A 509 8.18 -22.19 1.28
CA ALA A 509 9.47 -21.52 1.44
C ALA A 509 10.59 -22.19 0.61
N ILE A 510 10.60 -23.53 0.56
CA ILE A 510 11.53 -24.30 -0.27
C ILE A 510 11.26 -24.05 -1.76
N ALA A 511 9.99 -24.03 -2.19
CA ALA A 511 9.62 -23.77 -3.58
C ALA A 511 10.02 -22.36 -4.03
N ASP A 512 9.78 -21.34 -3.20
CA ASP A 512 10.14 -19.95 -3.47
C ASP A 512 11.65 -19.78 -3.72
N LEU A 513 12.47 -20.42 -2.91
CA LEU A 513 13.93 -20.37 -3.04
C LEU A 513 14.42 -21.04 -4.33
N ARG A 514 13.82 -22.16 -4.72
CA ARG A 514 14.14 -22.82 -5.99
C ARG A 514 13.79 -21.98 -7.20
N MET A 515 12.58 -21.42 -7.22
CA MET A 515 12.16 -20.52 -8.30
C MET A 515 13.09 -19.30 -8.40
N SER A 516 13.75 -18.95 -7.30
CA SER A 516 14.65 -17.81 -7.24
C SER A 516 16.11 -18.15 -7.58
N GLY A 517 16.38 -19.32 -8.18
CA GLY A 517 17.72 -19.75 -8.59
C GLY A 517 18.68 -20.05 -7.43
N GLY A 518 18.18 -19.98 -6.19
CA GLY A 518 18.96 -20.27 -5.00
C GLY A 518 19.10 -21.79 -4.83
N GLN A 519 20.34 -22.25 -4.62
CA GLN A 519 20.53 -23.49 -3.88
C GLN A 519 20.01 -23.23 -2.45
N GLY A 520 19.49 -24.24 -1.74
CA GLY A 520 18.90 -24.06 -0.41
C GLY A 520 19.79 -23.33 0.61
N ASN A 521 21.07 -23.13 0.31
CA ASN A 521 22.11 -22.44 1.07
C ASN A 521 22.24 -20.92 0.77
N ALA A 522 21.23 -20.25 0.21
CA ALA A 522 21.22 -18.81 -0.06
C ALA A 522 21.71 -17.95 1.11
N ARG A 523 22.52 -16.92 0.84
CA ARG A 523 22.96 -15.92 1.83
C ARG A 523 22.01 -14.74 1.83
N LEU A 524 21.78 -14.14 2.99
CA LEU A 524 20.89 -12.97 3.09
C LEU A 524 21.31 -11.82 2.15
N ARG A 525 22.61 -11.57 1.99
CA ARG A 525 23.15 -10.51 1.11
C ARG A 525 22.69 -10.58 -0.34
N ASP A 526 22.33 -11.78 -0.80
CA ASP A 526 21.93 -12.00 -2.19
C ASP A 526 20.43 -11.67 -2.40
N TYR A 527 19.66 -11.56 -1.31
CA TYR A 527 18.19 -11.47 -1.33
C TYR A 527 17.61 -10.26 -0.59
N GLN A 528 18.27 -9.67 0.41
CA GLN A 528 17.81 -8.41 1.04
C GLN A 528 18.71 -7.25 0.62
N ILE A 529 18.23 -6.45 -0.32
CA ILE A 529 19.04 -5.44 -1.00
C ILE A 529 18.29 -4.11 -1.08
N GLU A 530 18.99 -3.05 -0.69
CA GLU A 530 18.61 -1.67 -0.95
C GLU A 530 19.38 -1.13 -2.16
N GLU A 531 18.68 -0.52 -3.11
CA GLU A 531 19.32 0.08 -4.29
C GLU A 531 19.39 1.59 -4.11
N ARG A 532 20.61 2.12 -3.97
CA ARG A 532 20.80 3.54 -3.67
C ARG A 532 22.10 4.09 -4.28
N ALA A 533 22.05 5.29 -4.85
CA ALA A 533 23.14 5.88 -5.62
C ALA A 533 23.71 4.92 -6.69
N GLY A 534 22.84 4.17 -7.38
CA GLY A 534 23.27 3.16 -8.37
C GLY A 534 24.00 1.96 -7.79
N ARG A 535 24.08 1.82 -6.46
CA ARG A 535 24.73 0.71 -5.77
C ARG A 535 23.69 -0.24 -5.19
N ARG A 536 23.98 -1.54 -5.26
CA ARG A 536 23.22 -2.59 -4.57
C ARG A 536 23.86 -2.83 -3.21
N LEU A 537 23.20 -2.39 -2.14
CA LEU A 537 23.67 -2.48 -0.77
C LEU A 537 22.93 -3.61 -0.05
N PRO A 538 23.59 -4.72 0.29
CA PRO A 538 22.95 -5.78 1.06
C PRO A 538 22.72 -5.29 2.50
N ILE A 539 21.52 -5.48 3.04
CA ILE A 539 21.16 -4.94 4.35
C ILE A 539 21.04 -6.08 5.37
N PRO A 540 21.74 -6.05 6.51
CA PRO A 540 21.58 -7.05 7.56
C PRO A 540 20.31 -6.79 8.38
N GLY A 541 19.84 -7.80 9.12
CA GLY A 541 18.59 -7.73 9.87
C GLY A 541 17.41 -8.30 9.09
N GLY A 542 16.20 -8.14 9.62
CA GLY A 542 15.06 -8.98 9.26
C GLY A 542 13.74 -8.48 9.84
N SER A 543 12.67 -9.23 9.60
CA SER A 543 11.30 -8.74 9.81
C SER A 543 10.76 -8.97 11.23
N MET A 544 9.60 -8.37 11.53
CA MET A 544 8.87 -8.63 12.77
C MET A 544 8.47 -10.11 12.91
N SER A 545 8.17 -10.80 11.80
CA SER A 545 7.73 -12.21 11.81
C SER A 545 8.77 -13.15 12.39
N THR A 546 10.07 -12.83 12.25
CA THR A 546 11.17 -13.63 12.80
C THR A 546 11.56 -13.18 14.21
N GLY A 547 10.95 -12.11 14.73
CA GLY A 547 11.29 -11.51 16.01
C GLY A 547 12.57 -10.70 16.00
N GLN A 548 12.95 -10.16 14.83
CA GLN A 548 14.19 -9.45 14.68
C GLN A 548 14.21 -8.15 15.50
N TYR A 549 15.27 -7.93 16.29
CA TYR A 549 15.46 -6.67 17.02
C TYR A 549 15.95 -5.52 16.10
N ASN A 550 16.96 -5.78 15.26
CA ASN A 550 17.35 -4.90 14.16
C ASN A 550 16.35 -5.04 13.01
N LEU A 551 15.21 -4.35 13.13
CA LEU A 551 14.07 -4.51 12.24
C LEU A 551 14.37 -3.98 10.83
N ILE A 552 14.08 -4.80 9.82
CA ILE A 552 14.03 -4.47 8.40
C ILE A 552 12.73 -5.03 7.84
N ALA A 553 11.83 -4.14 7.42
CA ALA A 553 10.51 -4.44 6.91
C ALA A 553 10.26 -3.73 5.57
N GLN A 554 9.59 -4.45 4.67
CA GLN A 554 9.22 -3.99 3.33
C GLN A 554 7.74 -3.60 3.32
N THR A 555 7.29 -2.91 2.28
CA THR A 555 5.86 -2.82 1.99
C THR A 555 5.36 -4.20 1.52
N GLU A 556 4.29 -4.74 2.13
CA GLU A 556 3.73 -6.09 1.88
C GLU A 556 4.66 -7.25 2.27
N SER A 557 4.43 -8.48 1.75
CA SER A 557 5.34 -9.62 1.97
C SER A 557 6.79 -9.34 1.51
N GLY A 558 7.01 -8.28 0.72
CA GLY A 558 8.30 -7.78 0.27
C GLY A 558 9.08 -8.71 -0.66
N TRP A 559 8.72 -9.99 -0.72
CA TRP A 559 9.40 -11.02 -1.48
C TRP A 559 9.02 -10.96 -2.96
N VAL A 560 10.01 -10.69 -3.80
CA VAL A 560 9.88 -10.76 -5.24
C VAL A 560 10.54 -12.06 -5.73
N PRO A 561 9.80 -13.00 -6.35
CA PRO A 561 10.38 -14.23 -6.89
C PRO A 561 11.59 -13.93 -7.81
N GLY A 562 12.70 -14.63 -7.59
CA GLY A 562 13.95 -14.39 -8.31
C GLY A 562 14.79 -13.21 -7.84
N LYS A 563 14.26 -12.31 -7.01
CA LYS A 563 14.95 -11.08 -6.60
C LYS A 563 15.10 -10.90 -5.08
N GLY A 564 14.28 -11.56 -4.28
CA GLY A 564 14.28 -11.46 -2.82
C GLY A 564 13.48 -10.26 -2.29
N TRP A 565 13.82 -9.80 -1.09
CA TRP A 565 13.25 -8.62 -0.45
C TRP A 565 13.86 -7.33 -1.00
N ARG A 566 12.99 -6.49 -1.56
CA ARG A 566 13.28 -5.16 -2.13
C ARG A 566 12.39 -4.11 -1.50
N ASN A 567 12.68 -2.83 -1.76
CA ASN A 567 11.87 -1.69 -1.31
C ASN A 567 11.67 -1.70 0.21
N ILE A 568 12.76 -1.47 0.95
CA ILE A 568 12.71 -1.37 2.41
C ILE A 568 11.89 -0.13 2.78
N ALA A 569 10.78 -0.35 3.49
CA ALA A 569 9.81 0.70 3.82
C ALA A 569 9.94 1.17 5.27
N HIS A 570 10.20 0.23 6.17
CA HIS A 570 10.40 0.47 7.59
C HIS A 570 11.64 -0.28 8.05
N ALA A 571 12.61 0.42 8.62
CA ALA A 571 13.83 -0.21 9.10
C ALA A 571 14.37 0.55 10.31
N SER A 572 15.34 -0.05 11.00
CA SER A 572 16.28 0.70 11.83
C SER A 572 16.75 1.92 11.06
N SER A 573 16.36 3.11 11.52
CA SER A 573 16.60 4.38 10.84
C SER A 573 17.79 5.07 11.51
N PHE A 574 17.52 5.98 12.46
CA PHE A 574 18.54 6.51 13.35
C PHE A 574 18.72 5.55 14.52
N VAL A 575 19.93 5.03 14.68
CA VAL A 575 20.30 4.20 15.81
C VAL A 575 21.46 4.86 16.53
N ALA A 576 21.36 4.95 17.85
CA ALA A 576 22.42 5.47 18.69
C ALA A 576 22.58 4.64 19.96
N TRP A 577 23.82 4.47 20.39
CA TRP A 577 24.18 3.91 21.68
C TRP A 577 24.92 4.99 22.44
N VAL A 578 24.47 5.28 23.65
CA VAL A 578 25.00 6.38 24.47
C VAL A 578 25.38 5.82 25.83
N GLN A 579 26.56 6.21 26.29
CA GLN A 579 27.03 5.96 27.65
C GLN A 579 27.40 7.29 28.30
N TYR A 580 26.89 7.55 29.49
CA TYR A 580 27.33 8.67 30.32
C TYR A 580 28.56 8.26 31.13
N THR A 581 29.62 9.06 31.05
CA THR A 581 30.87 8.87 31.80
C THR A 581 31.19 10.11 32.62
N ASP A 582 32.18 10.02 33.51
CA ASP A 582 32.66 11.18 34.27
C ASP A 582 33.21 12.33 33.39
N LYS A 583 33.50 12.06 32.11
CA LYS A 583 33.98 13.04 31.13
C LYS A 583 32.89 13.56 30.20
N GLY A 584 31.63 13.17 30.42
CA GLY A 584 30.51 13.48 29.53
C GLY A 584 30.02 12.27 28.73
N PRO A 585 29.03 12.49 27.83
CA PRO A 585 28.44 11.43 27.02
C PRO A 585 29.39 10.95 25.93
N VAL A 586 29.53 9.64 25.79
CA VAL A 586 30.19 8.99 24.66
C VAL A 586 29.14 8.22 23.89
N ALA A 587 29.08 8.43 22.58
CA ALA A 587 28.06 7.82 21.75
C ALA A 587 28.58 7.33 20.40
N ARG A 588 27.87 6.32 19.87
CA ARG A 588 28.03 5.82 18.50
C ARG A 588 26.68 5.85 17.82
N SER A 589 26.65 6.16 16.54
CA SER A 589 25.40 6.20 15.78
C SER A 589 25.56 5.77 14.33
N VAL A 590 24.42 5.47 13.73
CA VAL A 590 24.28 5.28 12.30
C VAL A 590 22.87 5.73 11.90
N LEU A 591 22.78 6.52 10.84
CA LEU A 591 21.52 6.76 10.15
C LEU A 591 21.49 5.85 8.93
N ALA A 592 20.76 4.74 9.01
CA ALA A 592 20.76 3.70 7.97
C ALA A 592 20.33 4.24 6.60
N SER A 593 19.47 5.27 6.59
CA SER A 593 19.01 5.98 5.40
C SER A 593 19.89 7.17 5.02
N SER A 594 21.10 7.32 5.57
CA SER A 594 21.98 8.50 5.36
C SER A 594 21.28 9.86 5.60
N GLN A 595 22.02 10.96 5.53
CA GLN A 595 21.47 12.28 5.89
C GLN A 595 20.64 12.92 4.79
N SER A 596 20.90 12.62 3.52
CA SER A 596 20.30 13.34 2.39
C SER A 596 19.47 12.43 1.50
N ASP A 597 18.29 12.89 1.14
CA ASP A 597 17.42 12.30 0.13
C ASP A 597 17.84 12.69 -1.30
N ASN A 598 18.51 13.84 -1.48
CA ASN A 598 19.09 14.27 -2.74
C ASN A 598 20.12 13.25 -3.28
N PRO A 599 19.86 12.59 -4.43
CA PRO A 599 20.77 11.60 -5.01
C PRO A 599 22.18 12.12 -5.34
N ASP A 600 22.32 13.42 -5.57
CA ASP A 600 23.59 14.06 -5.90
C ASP A 600 24.44 14.41 -4.67
N SER A 601 23.86 14.29 -3.46
CA SER A 601 24.57 14.59 -2.22
C SER A 601 25.61 13.50 -1.90
N PRO A 602 26.83 13.86 -1.46
CA PRO A 602 27.79 12.88 -0.95
C PRO A 602 27.26 12.13 0.29
N HIS A 603 26.27 12.70 0.98
CA HIS A 603 25.61 12.13 2.15
C HIS A 603 24.31 11.39 1.82
N HIS A 604 24.12 11.03 0.54
CA HIS A 604 22.99 10.23 0.11
C HIS A 604 23.18 8.76 0.46
N ALA A 605 24.34 8.15 0.28
CA ALA A 605 24.50 6.69 0.47
C ALA A 605 25.64 6.29 1.42
N ASP A 606 26.30 7.26 2.05
CA ASP A 606 27.48 7.05 2.89
C ASP A 606 27.17 6.20 4.13
N GLN A 607 26.15 6.56 4.90
CA GLN A 607 25.77 5.82 6.10
C GLN A 607 24.92 4.58 5.80
N THR A 608 24.18 4.52 4.69
CA THR A 608 23.59 3.25 4.23
C THR A 608 24.67 2.21 3.94
N ALA A 609 25.79 2.61 3.34
CA ALA A 609 26.93 1.71 3.14
C ALA A 609 27.59 1.31 4.48
N LEU A 610 27.66 2.21 5.46
CA LEU A 610 28.16 1.91 6.80
C LEU A 610 27.26 0.90 7.54
N PHE A 611 25.95 1.10 7.49
CA PHE A 611 24.94 0.21 8.05
C PHE A 611 24.95 -1.17 7.39
N SER A 612 25.02 -1.20 6.05
CA SER A 612 25.20 -2.42 5.25
C SER A 612 26.41 -3.23 5.73
N ALA A 613 27.51 -2.56 6.07
CA ALA A 613 28.72 -3.19 6.60
C ALA A 613 28.64 -3.61 8.08
N GLY A 614 27.49 -3.41 8.75
CA GLY A 614 27.32 -3.67 10.19
C GLY A 614 28.16 -2.75 11.07
N LYS A 615 28.43 -1.52 10.60
CA LYS A 615 29.26 -0.54 11.29
C LYS A 615 28.44 0.67 11.73
N SER A 616 29.00 1.40 12.69
CA SER A 616 28.54 2.70 13.15
C SER A 616 29.72 3.68 13.24
N LYS A 617 29.43 4.97 13.43
CA LYS A 617 30.44 6.02 13.59
C LYS A 617 30.37 6.63 15.01
N PRO A 618 31.46 7.19 15.54
CA PRO A 618 31.37 7.99 16.76
C PRO A 618 30.48 9.22 16.53
N VAL A 619 29.75 9.62 17.56
CA VAL A 619 29.09 10.93 17.62
C VAL A 619 30.06 11.93 18.22
N LEU A 620 30.44 12.95 17.45
CA LEU A 620 31.24 14.06 17.94
C LEU A 620 30.31 15.05 18.62
N PHE A 621 30.54 15.31 19.91
CA PHE A 621 29.70 16.18 20.72
C PHE A 621 30.51 17.33 21.33
N GLU A 622 31.64 17.02 21.97
CA GLU A 622 32.56 18.03 22.52
C GLU A 622 33.14 18.91 21.40
N GLU A 623 33.14 20.23 21.60
CA GLU A 623 33.66 21.23 20.65
C GLU A 623 35.07 20.89 20.14
N ALA A 624 35.95 20.46 21.06
CA ALA A 624 37.30 20.06 20.70
C ALA A 624 37.34 18.86 19.75
N ALA A 625 36.42 17.91 19.90
CA ALA A 625 36.31 16.74 19.03
C ALA A 625 35.74 17.12 17.66
N ILE A 626 34.75 18.01 17.60
CA ILE A 626 34.19 18.55 16.35
C ILE A 626 35.27 19.31 15.57
N ARG A 627 36.01 20.20 16.24
CA ARG A 627 37.10 20.99 15.63
C ARG A 627 38.28 20.14 15.14
N ALA A 628 38.47 18.96 15.71
CA ALA A 628 39.52 18.03 15.31
C ALA A 628 39.08 17.09 14.16
N ASP A 629 37.82 17.10 13.74
CA ASP A 629 37.36 16.26 12.62
C ASP A 629 37.99 16.75 11.31
N PRO A 630 38.77 15.93 10.59
CA PRO A 630 39.34 16.31 9.31
C PRO A 630 38.29 16.62 8.24
N ASN A 631 37.03 16.22 8.44
CA ASN A 631 35.91 16.50 7.54
C ASN A 631 35.10 17.74 7.95
N LEU A 632 35.50 18.47 9.02
CA LEU A 632 34.77 19.66 9.46
C LEU A 632 34.73 20.71 8.34
N LYS A 633 33.52 21.15 8.03
CA LYS A 633 33.26 22.33 7.21
C LYS A 633 32.42 23.31 8.02
N VAL A 634 32.92 24.52 8.21
CA VAL A 634 32.21 25.59 8.91
C VAL A 634 31.65 26.54 7.86
N VAL A 635 30.34 26.77 7.92
CA VAL A 635 29.64 27.77 7.10
C VAL A 635 28.86 28.66 8.06
N GLU A 636 29.20 29.94 8.07
CA GLU A 636 28.45 30.94 8.82
C GLU A 636 27.27 31.43 7.97
N ILE A 637 26.06 31.30 8.51
CA ILE A 637 24.84 31.77 7.87
C ILE A 637 24.35 32.98 8.66
N CYS A 638 24.56 34.18 8.11
CA CYS A 638 24.06 35.42 8.72
C CYS A 638 22.72 35.82 8.11
N ARG A 639 21.75 36.16 8.97
CA ARG A 639 20.55 36.91 8.57
C ARG A 639 20.95 38.38 8.44
N THR A 640 20.90 38.94 7.24
CA THR A 640 20.95 40.40 7.06
C THR A 640 19.62 41.01 7.50
N ALA A 641 19.39 41.07 8.82
CA ALA A 641 18.54 42.12 9.35
C ALA A 641 19.27 43.44 9.03
N THR A 642 18.58 44.34 8.35
CA THR A 642 19.04 45.69 8.00
C THR A 642 20.00 46.27 9.06
N GLY A 643 21.30 46.24 8.79
CA GLY A 643 22.31 47.00 9.55
C GLY A 643 23.07 46.32 10.70
N ALA A 644 22.95 45.01 10.95
CA ALA A 644 23.81 44.35 11.95
C ALA A 644 24.96 43.57 11.28
N THR A 645 26.20 43.85 11.69
CA THR A 645 27.42 43.15 11.26
C THR A 645 27.53 41.75 11.87
N CYS A 646 27.90 40.76 11.06
CA CYS A 646 28.28 39.40 11.48
C CYS A 646 29.41 39.45 12.52
N ARG A 647 29.37 38.55 13.50
CA ARG A 647 30.50 38.28 14.41
C ARG A 647 30.91 36.83 14.33
#